data_AF-A0ABC9BB52-F1
#
_entry.id   AF-A0ABC9BB52-F1
#
_cell.length_a   1.000
_cell.length_b   1.000
_cell.length_c   1.000
_cell.angle_alpha   90.00
_cell.angle_beta   90.00
_cell.angle_gamma   90.00
#
_symmetry.space_group_name_H-M   'P 1'
#
loop_
_entity.id
_entity.type
_entity.pdbx_description
1 polymer ?
#
loop_
_entity_poly.entity_id
_entity_poly.type
_entity_poly.pdbx_seq_one_letter_code
_entity_poly.pdbx_strand_id
1 'polypeptide(L)'
;MPNASESPLWLGLKPAKPLPSILRQPPGFFGSSPLQPPLRLCSLFATGLCSPSRRLLARPSPPHPPLPRGRPPSPRMDSSSSYPSPSPSPSAAPPAAADAGRYTFSPKLRWQPDVEEYFAAAYGRDRFARISEALAHPSRYSCIRVNTLKSSIDAVMHKLMDLVCEKGLSEGINGLEIIEQNARDQSHERSSLIQKCPYAGLENVLFVQGSGPHVLQYNSQPDQSVKEIVVSRKCAESVLRGAQVYVPGVLACSSHVEKGDKVAVSVAVEQPVKDGGWAVGITRGTVLQGLQADAHYEERKGLYIGQGIAAMSRSGIFRVLHGIAVEMTERVYKLPSFNDVLEGEIFLQNLPSVVAACVLDPQPGERILDMCAAPGGKTTAIAILMRDKGEVVALDRSHNKVMDILKLASEMDLNCIKAYKLDALKSVSKTDEATIVGMADSHCEAIKTLANDSDPCPVTVDGKATNVVEDSSTTTVVQSDKNQESKRYVSKAELRKNLRRMKNGPGRSNYSGGRVEKSKGFLPNSFDRVLLDAPCSALGLRPRLFAGEETLVSLKTHARYQRKMFDQAVKLVRPGGVIVYSTCTINPGENEALVRYALGTYKFLSLASQHPKVGGPGIVGSCELFNKTYTEEWLTEHEAELVQRFDPSSPVDTIGFFIAKFSVGEKED
;
A
#
# COMPACT_ATOMS: atom_id res chain seq x y z
N MET A 1 -68.97 8.32 -47.48
CA MET A 1 -68.79 8.04 -46.04
C MET A 1 -67.34 7.70 -45.78
N PRO A 2 -66.58 8.62 -45.17
CA PRO A 2 -65.24 8.40 -44.61
C PRO A 2 -65.27 8.63 -43.07
N ASN A 3 -64.10 8.88 -42.46
CA ASN A 3 -63.88 9.40 -41.09
C ASN A 3 -64.16 8.39 -39.95
N ALA A 4 -63.64 8.55 -38.72
CA ALA A 4 -62.99 9.72 -38.10
C ALA A 4 -61.83 9.26 -37.16
N SER A 5 -60.77 10.07 -36.91
CA SER A 5 -60.55 10.92 -35.71
C SER A 5 -60.91 10.25 -34.36
N GLU A 6 -60.14 10.41 -33.27
CA GLU A 6 -59.81 11.70 -32.66
C GLU A 6 -58.49 11.72 -31.86
N SER A 7 -57.80 12.86 -31.96
CA SER A 7 -56.94 13.40 -30.92
C SER A 7 -57.74 14.39 -30.04
N PRO A 8 -57.45 14.52 -28.75
CA PRO A 8 -57.70 15.76 -28.03
C PRO A 8 -56.39 16.44 -27.59
N LEU A 9 -56.15 17.64 -28.14
CA LEU A 9 -55.46 18.71 -27.44
C LEU A 9 -56.32 19.18 -26.26
N TRP A 10 -55.70 19.71 -25.20
CA TRP A 10 -55.89 21.09 -24.67
C TRP A 10 -55.47 21.22 -23.20
N LEU A 11 -54.91 22.39 -22.86
CA LEU A 11 -54.73 22.98 -21.51
C LEU A 11 -53.80 22.19 -20.54
N GLY A 12 -52.68 22.71 -20.06
CA GLY A 12 -52.22 24.10 -19.96
C GLY A 12 -52.58 24.72 -18.61
N LEU A 13 -51.72 24.52 -17.60
CA LEU A 13 -51.75 25.23 -16.31
C LEU A 13 -50.38 25.12 -15.61
N LYS A 14 -49.74 26.26 -15.32
CA LYS A 14 -48.73 26.39 -14.26
C LYS A 14 -49.47 26.56 -12.92
N PRO A 15 -49.00 25.96 -11.83
CA PRO A 15 -48.50 26.77 -10.70
C PRO A 15 -47.15 26.23 -10.18
N ALA A 16 -46.12 27.05 -9.98
CA ALA A 16 -45.90 28.00 -8.87
C ALA A 16 -45.15 27.36 -7.67
N LYS A 17 -44.14 28.08 -7.18
CA LYS A 17 -43.32 27.73 -6.02
C LYS A 17 -44.14 27.76 -4.72
N PRO A 18 -43.64 27.09 -3.67
CA PRO A 18 -43.57 27.77 -2.38
C PRO A 18 -42.15 27.79 -1.81
N LEU A 19 -41.65 29.00 -1.55
CA LEU A 19 -40.77 29.23 -0.40
C LEU A 19 -41.63 29.12 0.88
N PRO A 20 -41.00 28.78 2.01
CA PRO A 20 -41.07 29.76 3.09
C PRO A 20 -39.70 30.03 3.71
N SER A 21 -39.34 31.32 3.72
CA SER A 21 -38.31 31.87 4.60
C SER A 21 -38.89 32.06 6.00
N ILE A 22 -38.33 31.42 7.02
CA ILE A 22 -38.50 31.85 8.42
C ILE A 22 -37.11 31.98 9.05
N LEU A 23 -36.73 33.24 9.32
CA LEU A 23 -35.69 33.57 10.27
C LEU A 23 -36.15 33.21 11.69
N ARG A 24 -35.29 32.55 12.48
CA ARG A 24 -35.22 32.76 13.94
C ARG A 24 -33.81 32.49 14.47
N GLN A 25 -33.52 33.15 15.58
CA GLN A 25 -32.19 33.50 16.09
C GLN A 25 -31.48 32.35 16.85
N PRO A 26 -30.14 32.47 17.10
CA PRO A 26 -29.37 31.45 17.81
C PRO A 26 -29.63 31.45 19.32
N PRO A 27 -29.40 30.32 20.03
CA PRO A 27 -29.33 30.32 21.49
C PRO A 27 -28.05 31.05 21.95
N GLY A 28 -28.23 32.09 22.75
CA GLY A 28 -27.16 32.91 23.29
C GLY A 28 -26.48 32.33 24.53
N PHE A 29 -25.37 32.95 24.90
CA PHE A 29 -24.68 32.76 26.18
C PHE A 29 -25.59 33.06 27.37
N PHE A 30 -25.38 32.33 28.47
CA PHE A 30 -25.47 32.89 29.82
C PHE A 30 -24.21 32.50 30.61
N GLY A 31 -23.52 33.51 31.16
CA GLY A 31 -22.59 33.31 32.27
C GLY A 31 -23.36 33.11 33.58
N SER A 32 -22.75 33.08 34.76
CA SER A 32 -21.37 33.37 35.17
C SER A 32 -21.19 32.78 36.59
N SER A 33 -20.00 32.43 37.08
CA SER A 33 -19.12 33.29 37.89
C SER A 33 -18.22 32.38 38.77
N PRO A 34 -17.16 32.89 39.44
CA PRO A 34 -15.87 32.21 39.47
C PRO A 34 -15.43 31.72 40.87
N LEU A 35 -14.23 31.11 40.95
CA LEU A 35 -13.34 31.23 42.12
C LEU A 35 -11.88 30.90 41.76
N GLN A 36 -10.95 31.31 42.63
CA GLN A 36 -9.57 31.68 42.30
C GLN A 36 -8.50 30.57 42.48
N PRO A 37 -7.30 30.74 41.88
CA PRO A 37 -6.11 29.92 42.16
C PRO A 37 -5.45 30.38 43.48
N PRO A 38 -4.40 29.69 43.98
CA PRO A 38 -3.03 30.08 43.59
C PRO A 38 -2.16 28.83 43.33
N LEU A 39 -0.83 28.73 43.44
CA LEU A 39 0.28 29.62 43.85
C LEU A 39 1.55 29.25 43.02
N ARG A 40 2.62 30.07 43.09
CA ARG A 40 4.00 29.69 42.72
C ARG A 40 4.83 29.57 43.99
N LEU A 41 5.88 28.74 43.98
CA LEU A 41 7.11 29.09 44.70
C LEU A 41 8.35 28.78 43.85
N CYS A 42 9.35 29.65 43.96
CA CYS A 42 10.66 29.54 43.33
C CYS A 42 11.73 29.26 44.41
N SER A 43 13.00 29.23 43.97
CA SER A 43 14.26 29.30 44.76
C SER A 43 14.95 27.94 45.04
N LEU A 44 16.30 27.84 45.01
CA LEU A 44 17.38 28.61 44.34
C LEU A 44 18.74 27.84 44.48
N PHE A 45 19.74 28.20 43.66
CA PHE A 45 21.18 27.82 43.72
C PHE A 45 21.54 26.30 43.60
N ALA A 46 22.37 25.85 42.64
CA ALA A 46 23.82 26.03 42.44
C ALA A 46 24.67 25.28 43.49
N THR A 47 25.79 24.59 43.20
CA THR A 47 26.78 24.65 42.11
C THR A 47 27.41 23.24 41.86
N GLY A 48 28.32 23.09 40.89
CA GLY A 48 29.52 22.26 41.09
C GLY A 48 29.91 21.31 39.95
N LEU A 49 31.22 21.27 39.64
CA LEU A 49 31.84 20.38 38.65
C LEU A 49 32.41 19.07 39.28
N CYS A 50 32.92 18.22 38.39
CA CYS A 50 33.95 17.17 38.59
C CYS A 50 33.50 15.70 38.81
N SER A 51 33.89 14.87 37.84
CA SER A 51 34.39 13.49 38.06
C SER A 51 35.84 13.53 38.62
N PRO A 52 36.54 12.42 38.95
CA PRO A 52 36.14 11.01 38.97
C PRO A 52 36.61 10.19 40.23
N SER A 53 36.27 8.89 40.25
CA SER A 53 37.04 7.77 40.87
C SER A 53 37.38 7.72 42.38
N ARG A 54 36.88 6.70 43.11
CA ARG A 54 37.69 5.61 43.74
C ARG A 54 36.87 4.46 44.39
N ARG A 55 37.58 3.36 44.72
CA ARG A 55 37.13 2.01 45.13
C ARG A 55 36.95 1.84 46.66
N LEU A 56 36.58 0.60 47.09
CA LEU A 56 36.71 -0.07 48.43
C LEU A 56 35.53 0.21 49.40
N LEU A 57 34.98 -0.68 50.26
CA LEU A 57 35.14 -2.11 50.68
C LEU A 57 33.75 -2.62 51.19
N ALA A 58 33.21 -3.81 50.86
CA ALA A 58 33.33 -5.14 51.49
C ALA A 58 32.63 -5.44 52.87
N ARG A 59 31.44 -6.11 52.81
CA ARG A 59 30.87 -7.14 53.74
C ARG A 59 30.56 -6.77 55.23
N PRO A 60 29.91 -7.63 56.08
CA PRO A 60 29.22 -8.93 55.88
C PRO A 60 27.77 -9.05 56.48
N SER A 61 27.17 -10.25 56.43
CA SER A 61 25.90 -10.70 57.06
C SER A 61 26.12 -11.86 58.07
N PRO A 62 25.28 -12.04 59.12
CA PRO A 62 24.81 -13.39 59.57
C PRO A 62 23.42 -13.38 60.33
N PRO A 63 22.97 -14.42 61.09
CA PRO A 63 22.69 -15.84 60.75
C PRO A 63 21.32 -16.41 61.28
N HIS A 64 21.05 -17.72 61.04
CA HIS A 64 19.94 -18.55 61.60
C HIS A 64 20.39 -19.50 62.76
N PRO A 65 19.45 -19.97 63.64
CA PRO A 65 19.65 -21.15 64.51
C PRO A 65 18.40 -22.14 64.50
N PRO A 66 18.29 -23.27 65.28
CA PRO A 66 18.13 -24.62 64.68
C PRO A 66 17.06 -25.59 65.31
N LEU A 67 17.10 -26.88 64.93
CA LEU A 67 16.23 -28.02 65.34
C LEU A 67 16.80 -28.91 66.49
N PRO A 68 15.97 -29.74 67.15
CA PRO A 68 16.40 -30.98 67.84
C PRO A 68 15.62 -32.28 67.44
N ARG A 69 15.97 -33.44 68.06
CA ARG A 69 15.66 -34.86 67.66
C ARG A 69 14.90 -35.66 68.75
N GLY A 70 14.23 -36.80 68.41
CA GLY A 70 13.90 -37.90 69.37
C GLY A 70 12.80 -38.92 69.00
N ARG A 71 12.97 -40.22 69.35
CA ARG A 71 12.03 -41.40 69.28
C ARG A 71 11.86 -42.00 70.72
N PRO A 72 11.17 -43.15 71.09
CA PRO A 72 10.58 -44.31 70.36
C PRO A 72 9.16 -44.81 70.88
N PRO A 73 8.79 -46.12 71.11
CA PRO A 73 8.09 -47.02 70.15
C PRO A 73 6.85 -47.91 70.59
N SER A 74 6.00 -48.33 69.63
CA SER A 74 5.18 -49.61 69.53
C SER A 74 4.08 -49.94 70.59
N PRO A 75 3.14 -50.93 70.41
CA PRO A 75 2.94 -51.97 69.36
C PRO A 75 1.47 -52.21 68.80
N ARG A 76 1.33 -53.13 67.80
CA ARG A 76 0.23 -54.08 67.37
C ARG A 76 -1.28 -53.74 67.63
N MET A 77 -2.29 -54.11 66.82
CA MET A 77 -2.49 -55.27 65.91
C MET A 77 -3.71 -55.08 64.93
N ASP A 78 -3.74 -55.84 63.81
CA ASP A 78 -4.84 -56.29 62.90
C ASP A 78 -6.12 -55.44 62.65
N SER A 79 -6.56 -55.15 61.41
CA SER A 79 -7.09 -56.13 60.43
C SER A 79 -7.57 -55.47 59.11
N SER A 80 -7.85 -56.29 58.10
CA SER A 80 -8.08 -55.97 56.66
C SER A 80 -9.26 -55.06 56.28
N SER A 81 -9.04 -54.14 55.32
CA SER A 81 -9.90 -54.00 54.12
C SER A 81 -9.20 -53.24 52.97
N SER A 82 -9.84 -53.25 51.80
CA SER A 82 -9.40 -52.97 50.43
C SER A 82 -8.95 -51.53 50.05
N TYR A 83 -8.28 -51.44 48.89
CA TYR A 83 -8.08 -50.32 47.93
C TYR A 83 -6.63 -49.82 47.71
N PRO A 84 -6.26 -49.45 46.46
CA PRO A 84 -4.87 -49.26 46.04
C PRO A 84 -4.25 -47.91 46.43
N SER A 85 -2.92 -47.89 46.50
CA SER A 85 -2.11 -46.89 47.20
C SER A 85 -2.03 -45.50 46.52
N PRO A 86 -1.96 -44.40 47.30
CA PRO A 86 -1.77 -43.05 46.78
C PRO A 86 -0.29 -42.65 46.59
N SER A 87 -0.12 -41.72 45.65
CA SER A 87 1.02 -40.84 45.33
C SER A 87 2.22 -40.72 46.30
N PRO A 88 3.47 -40.70 45.78
CA PRO A 88 4.56 -39.94 46.37
C PRO A 88 4.45 -38.42 46.03
N SER A 89 5.00 -37.60 46.92
CA SER A 89 5.04 -36.13 46.90
C SER A 89 5.67 -35.50 45.64
N PRO A 90 5.38 -34.23 45.31
CA PRO A 90 5.75 -33.64 44.02
C PRO A 90 7.27 -33.53 43.85
N SER A 91 7.78 -34.28 42.86
CA SER A 91 9.05 -33.97 42.22
C SER A 91 9.06 -32.52 41.74
N ALA A 92 10.23 -31.88 41.78
CA ALA A 92 10.43 -30.56 41.20
C ALA A 92 9.86 -30.50 39.78
N ALA A 93 9.15 -29.40 39.47
CA ALA A 93 8.58 -29.21 38.15
C ALA A 93 9.68 -29.31 37.08
N PRO A 94 9.44 -30.01 35.96
CA PRO A 94 10.37 -29.98 34.85
C PRO A 94 10.56 -28.53 34.38
N PRO A 95 11.75 -28.16 33.85
CA PRO A 95 11.94 -26.84 33.27
C PRO A 95 10.86 -26.59 32.22
N ALA A 96 10.32 -25.36 32.21
CA ALA A 96 9.15 -24.99 31.41
C ALA A 96 9.31 -25.49 29.96
N ALA A 97 8.37 -26.33 29.52
CA ALA A 97 8.36 -26.85 28.17
C ALA A 97 8.40 -25.69 27.18
N ALA A 98 9.32 -25.77 26.21
CA ALA A 98 9.57 -24.69 25.25
C ALA A 98 8.28 -24.28 24.52
N ASP A 99 8.17 -22.98 24.21
CA ASP A 99 7.00 -22.32 23.63
C ASP A 99 6.73 -22.74 22.17
N ALA A 100 6.32 -24.00 22.01
CA ALA A 100 6.21 -24.70 20.73
C ALA A 100 5.11 -24.16 19.79
N GLY A 101 4.39 -23.10 20.18
CA GLY A 101 3.34 -22.46 19.39
C GLY A 101 3.60 -21.01 18.98
N ARG A 102 4.59 -20.32 19.58
CA ARG A 102 4.84 -18.88 19.33
C ARG A 102 5.38 -18.60 17.93
N TYR A 103 6.40 -19.34 17.49
CA TYR A 103 7.05 -19.16 16.19
C TYR A 103 6.32 -19.90 15.07
N THR A 104 5.02 -19.61 14.93
CA THR A 104 4.14 -20.15 13.89
C THR A 104 3.66 -19.05 12.96
N PHE A 105 3.30 -19.41 11.72
CA PHE A 105 2.61 -18.53 10.78
C PHE A 105 1.21 -19.06 10.52
N SER A 106 0.21 -18.37 11.06
CA SER A 106 -1.21 -18.64 10.87
C SER A 106 -1.97 -17.30 10.97
N PRO A 107 -1.75 -16.39 10.00
CA PRO A 107 -2.36 -15.08 10.02
C PRO A 107 -3.87 -15.20 9.85
N LYS A 108 -4.63 -14.51 10.71
CA LYS A 108 -6.08 -14.35 10.56
C LYS A 108 -6.39 -12.89 10.26
N LEU A 109 -6.94 -12.63 9.07
CA LEU A 109 -7.44 -11.31 8.74
C LEU A 109 -8.60 -10.93 9.66
N ARG A 110 -8.48 -9.77 10.29
CA ARG A 110 -9.53 -9.14 11.07
C ARG A 110 -10.20 -8.08 10.22
N TRP A 111 -11.51 -8.18 10.07
CA TRP A 111 -12.38 -7.23 9.39
C TRP A 111 -13.22 -6.45 10.41
N GLN A 112 -13.87 -5.37 9.98
CA GLN A 112 -15.00 -4.81 10.75
C GLN A 112 -16.22 -5.72 10.54
N PRO A 113 -17.05 -6.00 11.57
CA PRO A 113 -18.22 -6.88 11.42
C PRO A 113 -19.15 -6.48 10.27
N ASP A 114 -19.47 -5.19 10.13
CA ASP A 114 -20.34 -4.69 9.05
C ASP A 114 -19.73 -4.85 7.65
N VAL A 115 -18.39 -4.82 7.55
CA VAL A 115 -17.66 -5.00 6.29
C VAL A 115 -17.53 -6.48 5.94
N GLU A 116 -17.34 -7.33 6.95
CA GLU A 116 -17.35 -8.79 6.80
C GLU A 116 -18.73 -9.29 6.34
N GLU A 117 -19.83 -8.84 6.96
CA GLU A 117 -21.17 -9.25 6.53
C GLU A 117 -21.53 -8.69 5.13
N TYR A 118 -21.08 -7.48 4.77
CA TYR A 118 -21.22 -6.96 3.40
C TYR A 118 -20.51 -7.83 2.35
N PHE A 119 -19.26 -8.23 2.60
CA PHE A 119 -18.55 -9.12 1.68
C PHE A 119 -19.08 -10.56 1.71
N ALA A 120 -19.53 -11.05 2.87
CA ALA A 120 -20.24 -12.32 2.98
C ALA A 120 -21.55 -12.33 2.17
N ALA A 121 -22.30 -11.23 2.15
CA ALA A 121 -23.48 -11.06 1.32
C ALA A 121 -23.13 -10.98 -0.19
N ALA A 122 -22.04 -10.32 -0.54
CA ALA A 122 -21.61 -10.17 -1.94
C ALA A 122 -21.01 -11.44 -2.57
N TYR A 123 -20.32 -12.26 -1.77
CA TYR A 123 -19.60 -13.44 -2.26
C TYR A 123 -20.20 -14.78 -1.84
N GLY A 124 -21.04 -14.79 -0.80
CA GLY A 124 -21.29 -15.97 0.02
C GLY A 124 -20.18 -16.18 1.05
N ARG A 125 -20.57 -16.58 2.28
CA ARG A 125 -19.67 -16.73 3.44
C ARG A 125 -18.45 -17.60 3.15
N ASP A 126 -18.64 -18.79 2.60
CA ASP A 126 -17.54 -19.74 2.35
C ASP A 126 -16.53 -19.21 1.31
N ARG A 127 -17.03 -18.51 0.30
CA ARG A 127 -16.21 -17.90 -0.76
C ARG A 127 -15.42 -16.72 -0.19
N PHE A 128 -16.03 -15.89 0.65
CA PHE A 128 -15.35 -14.80 1.32
C PHE A 128 -14.32 -15.27 2.38
N ALA A 129 -14.60 -16.37 3.08
CA ALA A 129 -13.64 -16.99 4.00
C ALA A 129 -12.37 -17.44 3.25
N ARG A 130 -12.51 -18.11 2.10
CA ARG A 130 -11.36 -18.48 1.24
C ARG A 130 -10.63 -17.28 0.67
N ILE A 131 -11.35 -16.21 0.27
CA ILE A 131 -10.72 -14.94 -0.11
C ILE A 131 -9.89 -14.37 1.04
N SER A 132 -10.44 -14.32 2.24
CA SER A 132 -9.76 -13.78 3.44
C SER A 132 -8.52 -14.59 3.80
N GLU A 133 -8.58 -15.91 3.70
CA GLU A 133 -7.43 -16.79 3.87
C GLU A 133 -6.37 -16.53 2.78
N ALA A 134 -6.75 -16.51 1.51
CA ALA A 134 -5.82 -16.26 0.42
C ALA A 134 -5.18 -14.86 0.48
N LEU A 135 -5.93 -13.83 0.92
CA LEU A 135 -5.41 -12.48 1.12
C LEU A 135 -4.32 -12.41 2.20
N ALA A 136 -4.41 -13.27 3.23
CA ALA A 136 -3.41 -13.35 4.30
C ALA A 136 -2.04 -13.89 3.83
N HIS A 137 -2.00 -14.52 2.66
CA HIS A 137 -0.83 -15.20 2.11
C HIS A 137 -0.35 -14.52 0.80
N PRO A 138 0.96 -14.48 0.52
CA PRO A 138 1.46 -13.99 -0.77
C PRO A 138 1.02 -14.93 -1.89
N SER A 139 1.08 -14.45 -3.13
CA SER A 139 1.03 -15.33 -4.31
C SER A 139 2.24 -16.27 -4.29
N ARG A 140 2.06 -17.51 -4.77
CA ARG A 140 3.13 -18.51 -4.88
C ARG A 140 4.12 -18.24 -6.00
N TYR A 141 3.89 -17.23 -6.84
CA TYR A 141 4.82 -16.82 -7.90
C TYR A 141 5.07 -15.31 -7.91
N SER A 142 6.23 -14.93 -8.44
CA SER A 142 6.54 -13.56 -8.82
C SER A 142 6.24 -13.37 -10.30
N CYS A 143 5.46 -12.34 -10.63
CA CYS A 143 5.09 -12.02 -12.01
C CYS A 143 5.99 -10.89 -12.55
N ILE A 144 6.72 -11.19 -13.62
CA ILE A 144 7.69 -10.29 -14.26
C ILE A 144 7.20 -9.97 -15.67
N ARG A 145 7.06 -8.68 -15.98
CA ARG A 145 6.87 -8.19 -17.34
C ARG A 145 8.23 -7.90 -17.97
N VAL A 146 8.48 -8.44 -19.16
CA VAL A 146 9.67 -8.19 -19.96
C VAL A 146 9.50 -6.92 -20.80
N ASN A 147 10.54 -6.10 -20.88
CA ASN A 147 10.64 -5.01 -21.83
C ASN A 147 11.12 -5.53 -23.20
N THR A 148 10.15 -5.92 -24.03
CA THR A 148 10.37 -6.51 -25.36
C THR A 148 11.00 -5.56 -26.38
N LEU A 149 11.18 -4.28 -26.04
CA LEU A 149 11.94 -3.33 -26.85
C LEU A 149 13.46 -3.39 -26.58
N LYS A 150 13.88 -3.87 -25.40
CA LYS A 150 15.29 -4.06 -25.03
C LYS A 150 15.76 -5.50 -25.20
N SER A 151 14.96 -6.48 -24.77
CA SER A 151 15.36 -7.90 -24.70
C SER A 151 14.26 -8.86 -25.09
N SER A 152 14.63 -10.00 -25.68
CA SER A 152 13.70 -11.11 -25.88
C SER A 152 13.39 -11.82 -24.56
N ILE A 153 12.20 -12.44 -24.49
CA ILE A 153 11.76 -13.20 -23.32
C ILE A 153 12.74 -14.34 -23.00
N ASP A 154 13.24 -15.04 -24.01
CA ASP A 154 14.20 -16.12 -23.85
C ASP A 154 15.55 -15.63 -23.33
N ALA A 155 16.05 -14.49 -23.80
CA ALA A 155 17.30 -13.90 -23.28
C ALA A 155 17.16 -13.49 -21.80
N VAL A 156 16.03 -12.90 -21.42
CA VAL A 156 15.74 -12.59 -20.01
C VAL A 156 15.59 -13.86 -19.17
N MET A 157 14.91 -14.88 -19.70
CA MET A 157 14.73 -16.17 -19.02
C MET A 157 16.08 -16.84 -18.73
N HIS A 158 16.99 -16.88 -19.71
CA HIS A 158 18.36 -17.38 -19.50
C HIS A 158 19.11 -16.56 -18.44
N LYS A 159 19.17 -15.23 -18.56
CA LYS A 159 19.82 -14.36 -17.55
C LYS A 159 19.26 -14.58 -16.13
N LEU A 160 17.94 -14.77 -16.00
CA LEU A 160 17.33 -15.06 -14.70
C LEU A 160 17.66 -16.46 -14.19
N MET A 161 17.74 -17.48 -15.06
CA MET A 161 18.18 -18.83 -14.68
C MET A 161 19.64 -18.82 -14.21
N ASP A 162 20.52 -18.10 -14.90
CA ASP A 162 21.94 -17.95 -14.53
C ASP A 162 22.07 -17.28 -13.16
N LEU A 163 21.38 -16.16 -12.93
CA LEU A 163 21.34 -15.46 -11.63
C LEU A 163 20.77 -16.32 -10.49
N VAL A 164 19.84 -17.23 -10.78
CA VAL A 164 19.32 -18.19 -9.80
C VAL A 164 20.34 -19.30 -9.50
N CYS A 165 21.13 -19.72 -10.49
CA CYS A 165 22.18 -20.73 -10.33
C CYS A 165 23.42 -20.17 -9.59
N GLU A 166 23.93 -19.00 -9.98
CA GLU A 166 25.11 -18.37 -9.36
C GLU A 166 24.89 -18.11 -7.87
N LYS A 167 23.73 -17.51 -7.51
CA LYS A 167 23.35 -17.25 -6.11
C LYS A 167 22.95 -18.50 -5.31
N GLY A 168 22.91 -19.66 -5.96
CA GLY A 168 22.81 -20.97 -5.33
C GLY A 168 24.17 -21.57 -4.92
N LEU A 169 25.27 -21.11 -5.51
CA LEU A 169 26.64 -21.58 -5.23
C LEU A 169 27.49 -20.55 -4.46
N SER A 170 27.19 -19.26 -4.60
CA SER A 170 27.74 -18.20 -3.76
C SER A 170 26.73 -17.08 -3.55
N GLU A 171 26.34 -16.87 -2.29
CA GLU A 171 25.53 -15.74 -1.81
C GLU A 171 24.10 -15.58 -2.38
N GLY A 172 23.12 -16.08 -1.62
CA GLY A 172 21.92 -15.26 -1.36
C GLY A 172 20.58 -15.68 -1.94
N ILE A 173 20.41 -16.90 -2.49
CA ILE A 173 19.08 -17.54 -2.58
C ILE A 173 19.01 -18.74 -1.63
N ASN A 174 19.00 -18.45 -0.33
CA ASN A 174 18.62 -19.43 0.69
C ASN A 174 17.10 -19.70 0.57
N GLY A 175 16.74 -20.57 -0.37
CA GLY A 175 15.36 -20.87 -0.73
C GLY A 175 15.19 -22.25 -1.33
N LEU A 176 16.05 -22.63 -2.27
CA LEU A 176 15.96 -23.92 -2.97
C LEU A 176 17.12 -24.83 -2.55
N GLU A 177 16.84 -25.70 -1.58
CA GLU A 177 17.60 -26.95 -1.47
C GLU A 177 17.22 -27.79 -2.70
N ILE A 178 18.10 -27.81 -3.69
CA ILE A 178 18.03 -28.80 -4.77
C ILE A 178 18.39 -30.12 -4.13
N ILE A 179 17.46 -31.08 -4.13
CA ILE A 179 17.74 -32.44 -3.68
C ILE A 179 18.81 -33.01 -4.61
N GLU A 180 19.99 -33.32 -4.08
CA GLU A 180 21.08 -33.90 -4.85
C GLU A 180 20.73 -35.35 -5.27
N GLN A 181 20.00 -35.49 -6.38
CA GLN A 181 19.87 -36.75 -7.09
C GLN A 181 20.39 -36.60 -8.53
N ASN A 182 21.48 -37.32 -8.80
CA ASN A 182 22.01 -37.78 -10.08
C ASN A 182 21.97 -36.80 -11.28
N ALA A 183 23.17 -36.42 -11.73
CA ALA A 183 23.44 -35.39 -12.76
C ALA A 183 23.02 -35.74 -14.22
N ARG A 184 21.87 -36.40 -14.44
CA ARG A 184 21.28 -36.63 -15.78
C ARG A 184 19.86 -36.05 -15.97
N ASP A 185 19.12 -35.76 -14.89
CA ASP A 185 17.77 -35.15 -14.99
C ASP A 185 17.75 -33.63 -14.74
N GLN A 186 18.91 -33.02 -14.47
CA GLN A 186 19.03 -31.61 -14.06
C GLN A 186 18.53 -30.57 -15.08
N SER A 187 18.36 -30.92 -16.36
CA SER A 187 17.80 -30.00 -17.37
C SER A 187 16.29 -29.81 -17.25
N HIS A 188 15.56 -30.82 -16.77
CA HIS A 188 14.09 -30.74 -16.69
C HIS A 188 13.60 -30.03 -15.43
N GLU A 189 14.21 -30.26 -14.26
CA GLU A 189 13.81 -29.56 -13.03
C GLU A 189 14.18 -28.06 -13.05
N ARG A 190 15.32 -27.68 -13.63
CA ARG A 190 15.73 -26.26 -13.72
C ARG A 190 14.76 -25.42 -14.56
N SER A 191 14.15 -26.02 -15.58
CA SER A 191 13.11 -25.37 -16.40
C SER A 191 11.77 -25.19 -15.67
N SER A 192 11.59 -25.74 -14.46
CA SER A 192 10.31 -25.65 -13.73
C SER A 192 10.13 -24.36 -12.93
N LEU A 193 11.23 -23.70 -12.52
CA LEU A 193 11.19 -22.52 -11.64
C LEU A 193 10.83 -21.23 -12.36
N ILE A 194 11.25 -21.07 -13.62
CA ILE A 194 10.93 -19.91 -14.46
C ILE A 194 10.11 -20.40 -15.64
N GLN A 195 8.88 -19.93 -15.73
CA GLN A 195 7.90 -20.37 -16.71
C GLN A 195 7.40 -19.18 -17.52
N LYS A 196 7.18 -19.36 -18.82
CA LYS A 196 6.44 -18.39 -19.64
C LYS A 196 4.98 -18.39 -19.21
N CYS A 197 4.34 -17.23 -19.23
CA CYS A 197 2.91 -17.13 -18.96
C CYS A 197 2.11 -17.98 -19.99
N PRO A 198 1.19 -18.87 -19.54
CA PRO A 198 0.49 -19.79 -20.43
C PRO A 198 -0.70 -19.16 -21.16
N TYR A 199 -1.08 -17.93 -20.80
CA TYR A 199 -2.20 -17.21 -21.41
C TYR A 199 -1.73 -16.49 -22.68
N ALA A 200 -2.39 -16.76 -23.81
CA ALA A 200 -2.18 -16.03 -25.06
C ALA A 200 -2.43 -14.52 -24.87
N GLY A 201 -1.65 -13.68 -25.54
CA GLY A 201 -1.66 -12.22 -25.38
C GLY A 201 -0.84 -11.71 -24.18
N LEU A 202 -0.10 -12.59 -23.50
CA LEU A 202 0.82 -12.28 -22.38
C LEU A 202 2.20 -12.93 -22.58
N GLU A 203 2.65 -13.07 -23.83
CA GLU A 203 3.91 -13.71 -24.19
C GLU A 203 5.12 -12.99 -23.54
N ASN A 204 4.99 -11.69 -23.26
CA ASN A 204 5.99 -10.87 -22.56
C ASN A 204 6.00 -11.03 -21.03
N VAL A 205 5.31 -12.03 -20.47
CA VAL A 205 5.24 -12.28 -19.02
C VAL A 205 5.95 -13.58 -18.65
N LEU A 206 6.83 -13.49 -17.64
CA LEU A 206 7.48 -14.61 -16.98
C LEU A 206 6.94 -14.77 -15.55
N PHE A 207 6.73 -16.01 -15.12
CA PHE A 207 6.46 -16.38 -13.74
C PHE A 207 7.69 -17.02 -13.14
N VAL A 208 8.11 -16.54 -11.98
CA VAL A 208 9.15 -17.19 -11.17
C VAL A 208 8.49 -17.80 -9.95
N GLN A 209 8.48 -19.12 -9.89
CA GLN A 209 7.82 -19.88 -8.83
C GLN A 209 8.57 -19.70 -7.50
N GLY A 210 7.79 -19.55 -6.43
CA GLY A 210 8.24 -19.60 -5.05
C GLY A 210 7.60 -20.76 -4.31
N SER A 211 7.83 -20.83 -3.00
CA SER A 211 7.25 -21.88 -2.15
C SER A 211 6.87 -21.38 -0.76
N GLY A 212 5.85 -22.00 -0.16
CA GLY A 212 5.38 -21.73 1.19
C GLY A 212 3.88 -22.01 1.38
N PRO A 213 3.37 -21.99 2.63
CA PRO A 213 4.10 -21.63 3.85
C PRO A 213 4.98 -22.78 4.35
N HIS A 214 6.22 -22.46 4.73
CA HIS A 214 7.18 -23.39 5.33
C HIS A 214 7.07 -23.38 6.85
N VAL A 215 7.03 -24.56 7.47
CA VAL A 215 7.13 -24.69 8.93
C VAL A 215 8.60 -24.56 9.32
N LEU A 216 8.93 -23.52 10.10
CA LEU A 216 10.30 -23.21 10.52
C LEU A 216 10.47 -23.47 12.02
N GLN A 217 11.58 -24.09 12.40
CA GLN A 217 11.96 -24.27 13.80
C GLN A 217 12.97 -23.21 14.23
N TYR A 218 12.55 -22.30 15.12
CA TYR A 218 13.46 -21.37 15.77
C TYR A 218 14.16 -22.07 16.95
N ASN A 219 15.26 -22.74 16.67
CA ASN A 219 16.02 -23.48 17.69
C ASN A 219 16.84 -22.54 18.58
N SER A 220 16.27 -22.15 19.72
CA SER A 220 17.06 -21.67 20.87
C SER A 220 17.65 -22.86 21.61
N GLN A 221 18.97 -22.88 21.83
CA GLN A 221 19.55 -23.79 22.82
C GLN A 221 18.97 -23.48 24.22
N PRO A 222 18.86 -24.48 25.12
CA PRO A 222 18.18 -24.30 26.42
C PRO A 222 18.73 -23.16 27.30
N ASP A 223 19.98 -22.76 27.07
CA ASP A 223 20.71 -21.76 27.85
C ASP A 223 20.85 -20.39 27.12
N GLN A 224 20.23 -20.24 25.94
CA GLN A 224 20.36 -19.04 25.11
C GLN A 224 19.05 -18.25 25.03
N SER A 225 19.05 -17.02 25.53
CA SER A 225 17.90 -16.10 25.46
C SER A 225 17.43 -15.91 24.01
N VAL A 226 16.15 -16.14 23.74
CA VAL A 226 15.59 -15.95 22.39
C VAL A 226 15.68 -14.48 21.97
N LYS A 227 16.36 -14.22 20.86
CA LYS A 227 16.50 -12.89 20.27
C LYS A 227 15.41 -12.67 19.23
N GLU A 228 14.55 -11.68 19.45
CA GLU A 228 13.41 -11.34 18.58
C GLU A 228 13.57 -9.92 18.02
N ILE A 229 13.20 -9.74 16.75
CA ILE A 229 12.99 -8.44 16.11
C ILE A 229 11.55 -8.38 15.62
N VAL A 230 10.82 -7.35 16.05
CA VAL A 230 9.44 -7.12 15.64
C VAL A 230 9.41 -5.99 14.61
N VAL A 231 8.85 -6.30 13.45
CA VAL A 231 8.73 -5.38 12.31
C VAL A 231 7.31 -4.86 12.14
N SER A 232 7.18 -3.71 11.50
CA SER A 232 5.90 -3.18 11.05
C SER A 232 5.23 -4.07 10.00
N ARG A 233 3.89 -4.09 9.99
CA ARG A 233 3.06 -4.79 8.99
C ARG A 233 3.57 -4.63 7.55
N LYS A 234 3.79 -3.40 7.08
CA LYS A 234 4.25 -3.14 5.69
C LYS A 234 5.65 -3.70 5.40
N CYS A 235 6.53 -3.74 6.40
CA CYS A 235 7.82 -4.41 6.27
C CYS A 235 7.63 -5.92 6.15
N ALA A 236 6.80 -6.53 7.01
CA ALA A 236 6.49 -7.95 6.95
C ALA A 236 5.85 -8.37 5.61
N GLU A 237 4.85 -7.63 5.14
CA GLU A 237 4.21 -7.84 3.83
C GLU A 237 5.18 -7.72 2.65
N SER A 238 6.35 -7.09 2.85
CA SER A 238 7.44 -7.03 1.86
C SER A 238 8.43 -8.19 2.03
N VAL A 239 8.76 -8.56 3.28
CA VAL A 239 9.65 -9.71 3.62
C VAL A 239 9.03 -11.04 3.17
N LEU A 240 7.71 -11.18 3.31
CA LEU A 240 6.92 -12.31 2.78
C LEU A 240 6.93 -12.38 1.23
N ARG A 241 7.36 -11.32 0.54
CA ARG A 241 7.60 -11.26 -0.91
C ARG A 241 9.09 -11.26 -1.26
N GLY A 242 9.95 -11.78 -0.37
CA GLY A 242 11.39 -11.95 -0.62
C GLY A 242 12.28 -10.77 -0.22
N ALA A 243 11.76 -9.67 0.31
CA ALA A 243 12.60 -8.53 0.72
C ALA A 243 13.43 -8.83 1.99
N GLN A 244 14.56 -8.13 2.16
CA GLN A 244 15.29 -8.11 3.44
C GLN A 244 14.59 -7.19 4.46
N VAL A 245 14.93 -7.31 5.75
CA VAL A 245 14.42 -6.38 6.77
C VAL A 245 15.28 -5.14 6.78
N TYR A 246 14.73 -4.01 6.33
CA TYR A 246 15.42 -2.73 6.34
C TYR A 246 15.16 -1.95 7.64
N VAL A 247 16.14 -1.13 8.04
CA VAL A 247 16.12 -0.33 9.27
C VAL A 247 14.81 0.45 9.52
N PRO A 248 14.19 1.15 8.54
CA PRO A 248 12.92 1.85 8.77
C PRO A 248 11.75 0.94 9.15
N GLY A 249 11.80 -0.35 8.79
CA GLY A 249 10.73 -1.32 9.02
C GLY A 249 10.68 -1.89 10.44
N VAL A 250 11.78 -1.83 11.20
CA VAL A 250 11.90 -2.36 12.56
C VAL A 250 11.18 -1.47 13.58
N LEU A 251 10.41 -2.09 14.48
CA LEU A 251 9.72 -1.42 15.58
C LEU A 251 10.35 -1.76 16.93
N ALA A 252 10.48 -3.04 17.27
CA ALA A 252 11.06 -3.49 18.53
C ALA A 252 12.16 -4.53 18.31
N CYS A 253 13.06 -4.66 19.28
CA CYS A 253 14.21 -5.55 19.20
C CYS A 253 14.70 -5.89 20.62
N SER A 254 15.08 -7.16 20.85
CA SER A 254 15.62 -7.61 22.14
C SER A 254 16.86 -6.82 22.56
N SER A 255 17.01 -6.57 23.86
CA SER A 255 18.10 -5.75 24.43
C SER A 255 19.51 -6.17 24.02
N HIS A 256 19.74 -7.47 23.82
CA HIS A 256 21.06 -8.08 23.62
C HIS A 256 21.33 -8.52 22.17
N VAL A 257 20.70 -7.86 21.18
CA VAL A 257 20.99 -8.09 19.75
C VAL A 257 22.21 -7.30 19.32
N GLU A 258 23.24 -8.03 18.93
CA GLU A 258 24.48 -7.57 18.33
C GLU A 258 24.56 -8.01 16.85
N LYS A 259 25.52 -7.44 16.11
CA LYS A 259 25.76 -7.85 14.72
C LYS A 259 26.23 -9.31 14.67
N GLY A 260 25.64 -10.11 13.78
CA GLY A 260 25.93 -11.53 13.60
C GLY A 260 25.01 -12.47 14.38
N ASP A 261 24.14 -11.94 15.25
CA ASP A 261 23.15 -12.76 15.96
C ASP A 261 22.11 -13.38 15.03
N LYS A 262 21.78 -14.66 15.26
CA LYS A 262 20.55 -15.26 14.74
C LYS A 262 19.35 -14.68 15.51
N VAL A 263 18.34 -14.22 14.78
CA VAL A 263 17.15 -13.55 15.32
C VAL A 263 15.86 -14.07 14.70
N ALA A 264 14.82 -14.22 15.51
CA ALA A 264 13.45 -14.45 15.06
C ALA A 264 12.84 -13.13 14.57
N VAL A 265 12.07 -13.17 13.48
CA VAL A 265 11.37 -11.99 12.94
C VAL A 265 9.86 -12.20 12.98
N SER A 266 9.19 -11.34 13.75
CA SER A 266 7.73 -11.35 13.97
C SER A 266 7.09 -10.03 13.57
N VAL A 267 5.77 -10.01 13.35
CA VAL A 267 5.04 -8.81 12.93
C VAL A 267 4.27 -8.18 14.08
N ALA A 268 4.31 -6.85 14.18
CA ALA A 268 3.31 -6.10 14.93
C ALA A 268 2.17 -5.68 13.99
N VAL A 269 0.96 -6.17 14.27
CA VAL A 269 -0.28 -5.80 13.59
C VAL A 269 -1.19 -5.00 14.52
N GLU A 270 -2.08 -4.23 13.92
CA GLU A 270 -3.00 -3.33 14.58
C GLU A 270 -4.00 -4.06 15.51
N GLN A 271 -4.12 -3.60 16.75
CA GLN A 271 -5.03 -4.09 17.80
C GLN A 271 -6.15 -3.07 18.07
N PRO A 272 -7.35 -3.50 18.50
CA PRO A 272 -8.43 -2.59 18.84
C PRO A 272 -8.10 -1.76 20.10
N VAL A 273 -8.47 -0.48 20.09
CA VAL A 273 -8.23 0.46 21.21
C VAL A 273 -9.53 0.74 21.96
N LYS A 274 -9.46 0.99 23.27
CA LYS A 274 -10.64 1.20 24.15
C LYS A 274 -11.57 2.32 23.68
N ASP A 275 -11.01 3.39 23.09
CA ASP A 275 -11.76 4.55 22.60
C ASP A 275 -12.24 4.38 21.14
N GLY A 276 -12.16 3.17 20.60
CA GLY A 276 -12.44 2.84 19.20
C GLY A 276 -11.23 2.99 18.28
N GLY A 277 -11.31 2.38 17.11
CA GLY A 277 -10.22 2.34 16.13
C GLY A 277 -9.09 1.37 16.51
N TRP A 278 -7.95 1.52 15.85
CA TRP A 278 -6.87 0.53 15.87
C TRP A 278 -5.49 1.17 16.08
N ALA A 279 -4.63 0.49 16.85
CA ALA A 279 -3.24 0.88 17.05
C ALA A 279 -2.34 -0.35 17.18
N VAL A 280 -1.10 -0.25 16.69
CA VAL A 280 -0.10 -1.34 16.75
C VAL A 280 0.39 -1.62 18.19
N GLY A 281 0.20 -0.68 19.13
CA GLY A 281 0.59 -0.81 20.54
C GLY A 281 2.11 -0.78 20.81
N ILE A 282 2.93 -1.12 19.81
CA ILE A 282 4.40 -1.09 19.86
C ILE A 282 4.91 0.19 19.17
N THR A 283 5.83 0.90 19.83
CA THR A 283 6.49 2.10 19.28
C THR A 283 7.90 1.77 18.78
N ARG A 284 8.43 2.57 17.84
CA ARG A 284 9.79 2.36 17.34
C ARG A 284 10.81 2.61 18.45
N GLY A 285 11.60 1.60 18.77
CA GLY A 285 12.60 1.61 19.83
C GLY A 285 12.23 0.77 21.05
N THR A 286 11.04 0.18 21.12
CA THR A 286 10.65 -0.74 22.21
C THR A 286 11.70 -1.85 22.39
N VAL A 287 12.07 -2.10 23.66
CA VAL A 287 12.96 -3.19 24.06
C VAL A 287 12.11 -4.42 24.35
N LEU A 288 12.49 -5.58 23.80
CA LEU A 288 11.88 -6.87 24.12
C LEU A 288 12.74 -7.61 25.15
N GLN A 289 12.12 -8.24 26.14
CA GLN A 289 12.80 -9.11 27.09
C GLN A 289 12.72 -10.59 26.68
N GLY A 290 11.87 -10.93 25.71
CA GLY A 290 11.61 -12.30 25.24
C GLY A 290 10.58 -13.06 26.09
N LEU A 291 10.11 -12.45 27.18
CA LEU A 291 9.24 -13.02 28.21
C LEU A 291 7.76 -12.81 27.88
N GLN A 292 6.87 -13.65 28.44
CA GLN A 292 5.40 -13.48 28.35
C GLN A 292 4.87 -12.12 28.85
N ALA A 293 5.66 -11.42 29.67
CA ALA A 293 5.37 -10.06 30.12
C ALA A 293 5.67 -8.96 29.09
N ASP A 294 6.27 -9.27 27.94
CA ASP A 294 6.47 -8.31 26.85
C ASP A 294 5.12 -7.84 26.31
N ALA A 295 5.02 -6.54 25.99
CA ALA A 295 3.82 -5.98 25.39
C ALA A 295 3.41 -6.74 24.11
N HIS A 296 2.13 -7.07 24.02
CA HIS A 296 1.51 -7.79 22.90
C HIS A 296 2.13 -9.16 22.58
N TYR A 297 2.59 -9.91 23.60
CA TYR A 297 3.20 -11.23 23.42
C TYR A 297 2.27 -12.22 22.70
N GLU A 298 1.06 -12.43 23.22
CA GLU A 298 0.09 -13.37 22.67
C GLU A 298 -0.47 -12.90 21.32
N GLU A 299 -0.65 -11.59 21.13
CA GLU A 299 -1.17 -11.03 19.88
C GLU A 299 -0.18 -11.13 18.70
N ARG A 300 1.09 -11.49 18.95
CA ARG A 300 2.08 -11.86 17.91
C ARG A 300 2.05 -13.35 17.53
N LYS A 301 1.30 -14.19 18.24
CA LYS A 301 1.19 -15.63 17.95
C LYS A 301 0.59 -15.84 16.56
N GLY A 302 1.20 -16.70 15.75
CA GLY A 302 0.80 -16.89 14.35
C GLY A 302 1.33 -15.82 13.38
N LEU A 303 2.15 -14.86 13.84
CA LEU A 303 2.72 -13.77 13.02
C LEU A 303 4.26 -13.81 12.96
N TYR A 304 4.85 -15.00 13.06
CA TYR A 304 6.28 -15.21 12.81
C TYR A 304 6.53 -15.42 11.31
N ILE A 305 7.43 -14.63 10.70
CA ILE A 305 7.63 -14.62 9.23
C ILE A 305 8.96 -15.23 8.75
N GLY A 306 9.88 -15.50 9.68
CA GLY A 306 11.17 -16.13 9.38
C GLY A 306 12.27 -15.79 10.36
N GLN A 307 13.47 -16.31 10.10
CA GLN A 307 14.68 -16.03 10.87
C GLN A 307 15.81 -15.52 9.97
N GLY A 308 16.74 -14.80 10.57
CA GLY A 308 17.87 -14.21 9.85
C GLY A 308 19.02 -13.83 10.77
N ILE A 309 20.04 -13.21 10.17
CA ILE A 309 21.21 -12.68 10.86
C ILE A 309 21.07 -11.16 11.01
N ALA A 310 21.26 -10.66 12.23
CA ALA A 310 21.28 -9.23 12.50
C ALA A 310 22.50 -8.58 11.82
N ALA A 311 22.27 -7.75 10.81
CA ALA A 311 23.33 -7.05 10.07
C ALA A 311 23.97 -5.91 10.88
N MET A 312 23.33 -5.50 11.98
CA MET A 312 23.78 -4.46 12.90
C MET A 312 23.19 -4.68 14.30
N SER A 313 23.85 -4.17 15.34
CA SER A 313 23.33 -4.25 16.72
C SER A 313 22.09 -3.39 16.92
N ARG A 314 21.34 -3.65 18.00
CA ARG A 314 20.15 -2.88 18.39
C ARG A 314 20.43 -1.37 18.41
N SER A 315 21.60 -0.97 18.90
CA SER A 315 21.99 0.45 18.96
C SER A 315 22.17 1.06 17.56
N GLY A 316 22.67 0.29 16.58
CA GLY A 316 22.74 0.67 15.17
C GLY A 316 21.34 0.85 14.56
N ILE A 317 20.46 -0.16 14.71
CA ILE A 317 19.11 -0.19 14.12
C ILE A 317 18.31 1.08 14.46
N PHE A 318 18.40 1.57 15.68
CA PHE A 318 17.64 2.75 16.12
C PHE A 318 18.39 4.09 16.00
N ARG A 319 19.67 4.09 15.56
CA ARG A 319 20.45 5.32 15.30
C ARG A 319 20.53 5.68 13.81
N VAL A 320 20.63 4.70 12.91
CA VAL A 320 20.75 4.97 11.47
C VAL A 320 19.39 5.13 10.79
N LEU A 321 19.37 5.81 9.66
CA LEU A 321 18.14 6.06 8.89
C LEU A 321 17.87 4.99 7.81
N HIS A 322 18.91 4.29 7.35
CA HIS A 322 18.86 3.35 6.22
C HIS A 322 19.82 2.17 6.45
N GLY A 323 19.69 1.14 5.61
CA GLY A 323 20.49 -0.09 5.67
C GLY A 323 19.65 -1.32 5.97
N ILE A 324 20.27 -2.49 5.78
CA ILE A 324 19.69 -3.79 6.16
C ILE A 324 19.85 -3.94 7.68
N ALA A 325 18.76 -4.21 8.39
CA ALA A 325 18.77 -4.53 9.82
C ALA A 325 18.86 -6.04 10.05
N VAL A 326 18.15 -6.85 9.27
CA VAL A 326 18.23 -8.32 9.28
C VAL A 326 18.34 -8.84 7.86
N GLU A 327 19.36 -9.65 7.63
CA GLU A 327 19.50 -10.49 6.46
C GLU A 327 18.77 -11.81 6.71
N MET A 328 17.64 -12.00 6.04
CA MET A 328 16.76 -13.14 6.25
C MET A 328 17.34 -14.40 5.61
N THR A 329 17.68 -15.39 6.44
CA THR A 329 18.27 -16.67 6.00
C THR A 329 17.23 -17.74 5.75
N GLU A 330 16.12 -17.72 6.48
CA GLU A 330 15.01 -18.65 6.34
C GLU A 330 13.67 -17.91 6.45
N ARG A 331 12.71 -18.28 5.62
CA ARG A 331 11.45 -17.54 5.44
C ARG A 331 10.29 -18.51 5.36
N VAL A 332 9.14 -18.12 5.92
CA VAL A 332 7.89 -18.88 5.76
C VAL A 332 7.49 -18.91 4.28
N TYR A 333 7.76 -17.84 3.54
CA TYR A 333 7.62 -17.79 2.09
C TYR A 333 8.96 -17.52 1.42
N LYS A 334 9.36 -18.46 0.56
CA LYS A 334 10.59 -18.42 -0.22
C LYS A 334 10.23 -17.92 -1.62
N LEU A 335 10.30 -16.60 -1.79
CA LEU A 335 10.18 -15.90 -3.07
C LEU A 335 11.52 -15.18 -3.35
N PRO A 336 12.03 -15.22 -4.59
CA PRO A 336 13.27 -14.55 -4.95
C PRO A 336 13.14 -13.02 -4.89
N SER A 337 14.27 -12.34 -4.66
CA SER A 337 14.34 -10.88 -4.64
C SER A 337 14.87 -10.34 -5.97
N PHE A 338 14.11 -9.45 -6.60
CA PHE A 338 14.45 -8.80 -7.88
C PHE A 338 14.90 -7.34 -7.71
N ASN A 339 15.40 -6.97 -6.54
CA ASN A 339 15.94 -5.62 -6.33
C ASN A 339 17.27 -5.48 -7.08
N ASP A 340 17.36 -4.46 -7.93
CA ASP A 340 18.52 -4.13 -8.76
C ASP A 340 18.95 -5.29 -9.70
N VAL A 341 17.97 -6.04 -10.22
CA VAL A 341 18.15 -7.16 -11.17
C VAL A 341 17.62 -6.77 -12.56
N LEU A 342 18.45 -6.91 -13.60
CA LEU A 342 18.09 -6.68 -15.02
C LEU A 342 17.35 -5.34 -15.26
N GLU A 343 17.91 -4.26 -14.71
CA GLU A 343 17.31 -2.92 -14.73
C GLU A 343 16.97 -2.47 -16.16
N GLY A 344 15.73 -1.99 -16.35
CA GLY A 344 15.20 -1.59 -17.65
C GLY A 344 14.77 -2.74 -18.58
N GLU A 345 15.33 -3.95 -18.43
CA GLU A 345 14.90 -5.14 -19.19
C GLU A 345 13.65 -5.80 -18.59
N ILE A 346 13.45 -5.71 -17.27
CA ILE A 346 12.33 -6.33 -16.56
C ILE A 346 11.59 -5.38 -15.63
N PHE A 347 10.35 -5.73 -15.29
CA PHE A 347 9.55 -5.04 -14.29
C PHE A 347 8.68 -6.00 -13.49
N LEU A 348 8.79 -5.96 -12.16
CA LEU A 348 7.96 -6.78 -11.26
C LEU A 348 6.55 -6.19 -11.17
N GLN A 349 5.56 -6.89 -11.74
CA GLN A 349 4.19 -6.39 -11.88
C GLN A 349 3.19 -7.54 -11.78
N ASN A 350 2.21 -7.39 -10.89
CA ASN A 350 1.15 -8.40 -10.71
C ASN A 350 0.42 -8.68 -12.03
N LEU A 351 0.20 -9.97 -12.35
CA LEU A 351 -0.45 -10.44 -13.57
C LEU A 351 -1.71 -9.65 -13.98
N PRO A 352 -2.69 -9.36 -13.07
CA PRO A 352 -3.89 -8.61 -13.45
C PRO A 352 -3.60 -7.17 -13.92
N SER A 353 -2.51 -6.57 -13.44
CA SER A 353 -2.09 -5.24 -13.86
C SER A 353 -1.37 -5.23 -15.21
N VAL A 354 -0.85 -6.37 -15.68
CA VAL A 354 -0.39 -6.53 -17.07
C VAL A 354 -1.60 -6.76 -17.99
N VAL A 355 -2.53 -7.64 -17.58
CA VAL A 355 -3.80 -7.87 -18.29
C VAL A 355 -4.55 -6.56 -18.54
N ALA A 356 -4.64 -5.66 -17.55
CA ALA A 356 -5.31 -4.36 -17.73
C ALA A 356 -4.69 -3.48 -18.83
N ALA A 357 -3.37 -3.56 -19.04
CA ALA A 357 -2.70 -2.84 -20.13
C ALA A 357 -2.93 -3.51 -21.50
N CYS A 358 -2.94 -4.86 -21.55
CA CYS A 358 -3.26 -5.58 -22.79
C CYS A 358 -4.74 -5.43 -23.20
N VAL A 359 -5.67 -5.45 -22.24
CA VAL A 359 -7.12 -5.27 -22.47
C VAL A 359 -7.45 -3.88 -23.05
N LEU A 360 -6.65 -2.87 -22.72
CA LEU A 360 -6.74 -1.54 -23.34
C LEU A 360 -6.46 -1.59 -24.85
N ASP A 361 -5.63 -2.53 -25.31
CA ASP A 361 -5.27 -2.76 -26.71
C ASP A 361 -4.79 -1.47 -27.43
N PRO A 362 -3.75 -0.78 -26.90
CA PRO A 362 -3.27 0.49 -27.43
C PRO A 362 -2.44 0.27 -28.72
N GLN A 363 -2.74 1.01 -29.78
CA GLN A 363 -2.06 0.85 -31.08
C GLN A 363 -0.90 1.85 -31.25
N PRO A 364 0.17 1.48 -31.97
CA PRO A 364 1.23 2.41 -32.34
C PRO A 364 0.70 3.65 -33.06
N GLY A 365 1.07 4.84 -32.56
CA GLY A 365 0.67 6.14 -33.09
C GLY A 365 -0.52 6.79 -32.38
N GLU A 366 -1.25 6.06 -31.54
CA GLU A 366 -2.39 6.59 -30.79
C GLU A 366 -1.98 7.51 -29.64
N ARG A 367 -2.96 8.26 -29.14
CA ARG A 367 -2.87 9.14 -27.97
C ARG A 367 -3.65 8.57 -26.80
N ILE A 368 -2.91 8.03 -25.83
CA ILE A 368 -3.44 7.28 -24.68
C ILE A 368 -3.31 8.12 -23.40
N LEU A 369 -4.32 8.04 -22.52
CA LEU A 369 -4.30 8.65 -21.19
C LEU A 369 -4.23 7.59 -20.09
N ASP A 370 -3.29 7.71 -19.17
CA ASP A 370 -3.28 7.01 -17.87
C ASP A 370 -3.55 8.04 -16.76
N MET A 371 -4.75 8.01 -16.20
CA MET A 371 -5.26 9.05 -15.30
C MET A 371 -4.68 9.02 -13.88
N CYS A 372 -4.10 7.88 -13.47
CA CYS A 372 -3.66 7.61 -12.10
C CYS A 372 -2.37 6.78 -12.10
N ALA A 373 -1.42 7.19 -12.95
CA ALA A 373 -0.34 6.37 -13.47
C ALA A 373 0.67 5.83 -12.45
N ALA A 374 0.94 6.55 -11.35
CA ALA A 374 2.13 6.30 -10.54
C ALA A 374 2.07 5.00 -9.72
N PRO A 375 3.10 4.12 -9.82
CA PRO A 375 4.50 4.45 -10.18
C PRO A 375 4.88 4.32 -11.67
N GLY A 376 3.93 4.08 -12.59
CA GLY A 376 4.17 4.02 -14.03
C GLY A 376 4.17 2.60 -14.63
N GLY A 377 3.85 1.57 -13.83
CA GLY A 377 3.94 0.17 -14.27
C GLY A 377 2.99 -0.20 -15.42
N LYS A 378 1.77 0.35 -15.43
CA LYS A 378 0.81 0.20 -16.53
C LYS A 378 1.13 1.14 -17.69
N THR A 379 1.48 2.39 -17.38
CA THR A 379 1.93 3.41 -18.34
C THR A 379 3.07 2.93 -19.25
N THR A 380 4.09 2.31 -18.65
CA THR A 380 5.23 1.74 -19.40
C THR A 380 4.87 0.46 -20.14
N ALA A 381 3.94 -0.35 -19.63
CA ALA A 381 3.39 -1.48 -20.38
C ALA A 381 2.66 -1.03 -21.66
N ILE A 382 1.84 0.03 -21.57
CA ILE A 382 1.15 0.66 -22.70
C ILE A 382 2.17 1.15 -23.74
N ALA A 383 3.19 1.90 -23.32
CA ALA A 383 4.23 2.41 -24.21
C ALA A 383 4.99 1.29 -24.96
N ILE A 384 5.28 0.17 -24.27
CA ILE A 384 5.93 -1.00 -24.86
C ILE A 384 4.99 -1.70 -25.88
N LEU A 385 3.69 -1.84 -25.58
CA LEU A 385 2.70 -2.39 -26.52
C LEU A 385 2.59 -1.51 -27.79
N MET A 386 2.63 -0.18 -27.62
CA MET A 386 2.67 0.81 -28.71
C MET A 386 4.02 0.87 -29.45
N ARG A 387 5.02 0.07 -29.04
CA ARG A 387 6.40 0.06 -29.57
C ARG A 387 7.09 1.44 -29.52
N ASP A 388 6.85 2.18 -28.45
CA ASP A 388 7.30 3.57 -28.22
C ASP A 388 6.87 4.59 -29.31
N LYS A 389 5.77 4.30 -30.03
CA LYS A 389 5.22 5.17 -31.09
C LYS A 389 3.84 5.71 -30.69
N GLY A 390 3.65 7.03 -30.73
CA GLY A 390 2.42 7.71 -30.32
C GLY A 390 2.67 8.63 -29.13
N GLU A 391 1.66 8.85 -28.28
CA GLU A 391 1.78 9.62 -27.04
C GLU A 391 1.06 8.91 -25.88
N VAL A 392 1.76 8.69 -24.77
CA VAL A 392 1.18 8.19 -23.51
C VAL A 392 1.23 9.28 -22.47
N VAL A 393 0.10 9.93 -22.20
CA VAL A 393 -0.05 10.96 -21.17
C VAL A 393 -0.30 10.31 -19.82
N ALA A 394 0.57 10.57 -18.85
CA ALA A 394 0.54 9.96 -17.52
C ALA A 394 0.26 11.01 -16.44
N LEU A 395 -0.78 10.83 -15.61
CA LEU A 395 -1.17 11.80 -14.58
C LEU A 395 -1.01 11.23 -13.17
N ASP A 396 -0.47 12.03 -12.25
CA ASP A 396 -0.69 11.84 -10.81
C ASP A 396 -0.71 13.19 -10.06
N ARG A 397 -1.51 13.29 -9.00
CA ARG A 397 -1.64 14.48 -8.16
C ARG A 397 -0.36 14.86 -7.40
N SER A 398 0.53 13.90 -7.16
CA SER A 398 1.72 14.05 -6.32
C SER A 398 2.99 14.24 -7.16
N HIS A 399 3.76 15.28 -6.84
CA HIS A 399 5.01 15.60 -7.55
C HIS A 399 6.02 14.44 -7.53
N ASN A 400 6.26 13.84 -6.36
CA ASN A 400 7.20 12.74 -6.21
C ASN A 400 6.76 11.52 -7.04
N LYS A 401 5.45 11.22 -7.06
CA LYS A 401 4.88 10.13 -7.84
C LYS A 401 5.01 10.34 -9.35
N VAL A 402 4.94 11.58 -9.82
CA VAL A 402 5.25 11.89 -11.23
C VAL A 402 6.74 11.75 -11.53
N MET A 403 7.62 12.13 -10.59
CA MET A 403 9.05 11.82 -10.71
C MET A 403 9.32 10.31 -10.75
N ASP A 404 8.57 9.50 -9.99
CA ASP A 404 8.67 8.03 -10.04
C ASP A 404 8.28 7.49 -11.43
N ILE A 405 7.23 8.02 -12.08
CA ILE A 405 6.84 7.66 -13.46
C ILE A 405 7.95 8.02 -14.45
N LEU A 406 8.45 9.27 -14.41
CA LEU A 406 9.49 9.75 -15.32
C LEU A 406 10.79 8.95 -15.15
N LYS A 407 11.13 8.62 -13.91
CA LYS A 407 12.27 7.76 -13.59
C LYS A 407 12.09 6.37 -14.22
N LEU A 408 10.94 5.72 -14.01
CA LEU A 408 10.69 4.39 -14.56
C LEU A 408 10.65 4.37 -16.10
N ALA A 409 10.11 5.42 -16.72
CA ALA A 409 10.14 5.59 -18.18
C ALA A 409 11.58 5.70 -18.69
N SER A 410 12.45 6.45 -18.01
CA SER A 410 13.86 6.57 -18.34
C SER A 410 14.65 5.28 -18.12
N GLU A 411 14.38 4.51 -17.05
CA GLU A 411 14.98 3.19 -16.81
C GLU A 411 14.60 2.21 -17.94
N MET A 412 13.35 2.25 -18.40
CA MET A 412 12.87 1.42 -19.52
C MET A 412 13.24 1.94 -20.92
N ASP A 413 13.85 3.12 -21.03
CA ASP A 413 14.19 3.79 -22.31
C ASP A 413 12.96 4.02 -23.21
N LEU A 414 11.95 4.68 -22.65
CA LEU A 414 10.67 4.98 -23.31
C LEU A 414 10.46 6.49 -23.47
N ASN A 415 10.25 6.93 -24.70
CA ASN A 415 10.22 8.34 -25.11
C ASN A 415 8.81 8.86 -25.36
N CYS A 416 7.83 8.00 -25.61
CA CYS A 416 6.45 8.41 -25.88
C CYS A 416 5.66 8.85 -24.64
N ILE A 417 6.23 8.67 -23.44
CA ILE A 417 5.57 8.95 -22.15
C ILE A 417 5.76 10.42 -21.73
N LYS A 418 4.66 11.15 -21.55
CA LYS A 418 4.66 12.51 -21.00
C LYS A 418 3.90 12.55 -19.67
N ALA A 419 4.61 12.80 -18.57
CA ALA A 419 4.03 12.73 -17.23
C ALA A 419 3.78 14.11 -16.59
N TYR A 420 2.56 14.36 -16.12
CA TYR A 420 2.12 15.65 -15.60
C TYR A 420 1.63 15.56 -14.16
N LYS A 421 1.93 16.60 -13.37
CA LYS A 421 1.31 16.76 -12.05
C LYS A 421 -0.08 17.38 -12.20
N LEU A 422 -1.10 16.53 -12.23
CA LEU A 422 -2.50 16.92 -12.36
C LEU A 422 -3.41 16.10 -11.44
N ASP A 423 -4.47 16.74 -10.94
CA ASP A 423 -5.55 16.06 -10.21
C ASP A 423 -6.49 15.42 -11.24
N ALA A 424 -6.73 14.11 -11.16
CA ALA A 424 -7.59 13.38 -12.08
C ALA A 424 -9.04 13.92 -12.12
N LEU A 425 -9.49 14.63 -11.07
CA LEU A 425 -10.78 15.33 -11.07
C LEU A 425 -10.79 16.67 -11.82
N LYS A 426 -9.66 17.09 -12.37
CA LYS A 426 -9.44 18.36 -13.08
C LYS A 426 -8.70 18.12 -14.40
N SER A 427 -8.83 16.92 -14.96
CA SER A 427 -8.15 16.52 -16.19
C SER A 427 -8.82 17.10 -17.44
N VAL A 428 -10.12 17.40 -17.40
CA VAL A 428 -10.80 18.17 -18.45
C VAL A 428 -10.52 19.66 -18.26
N SER A 429 -9.97 20.32 -19.29
CA SER A 429 -9.83 21.77 -19.31
C SER A 429 -11.21 22.42 -19.42
N LYS A 430 -11.46 23.44 -18.59
CA LYS A 430 -12.58 24.35 -18.85
C LYS A 430 -12.21 25.26 -20.02
N THR A 431 -12.99 25.22 -21.09
CA THR A 431 -13.03 26.32 -22.06
C THR A 431 -13.58 27.55 -21.35
N ASP A 432 -12.81 28.63 -21.29
CA ASP A 432 -13.39 29.94 -21.04
C ASP A 432 -14.18 30.31 -22.30
N GLU A 433 -15.50 30.54 -22.17
CA GLU A 433 -16.43 30.85 -23.28
C GLU A 433 -16.11 32.16 -24.03
N ALA A 434 -15.02 32.85 -23.67
CA ALA A 434 -14.57 34.10 -24.27
C ALA A 434 -13.72 33.94 -25.56
N THR A 435 -13.49 32.72 -26.06
CA THR A 435 -12.62 32.48 -27.24
C THR A 435 -13.28 31.69 -28.38
N ILE A 436 -14.62 31.62 -28.40
CA ILE A 436 -15.40 31.08 -29.54
C ILE A 436 -16.21 32.21 -30.19
N VAL A 437 -15.55 33.33 -30.47
CA VAL A 437 -15.98 34.31 -31.48
C VAL A 437 -14.72 34.82 -32.19
N GLY A 438 -14.57 34.46 -33.47
CA GLY A 438 -13.55 35.03 -34.35
C GLY A 438 -12.26 34.21 -34.52
N MET A 439 -12.35 33.09 -35.24
CA MET A 439 -11.30 32.66 -36.19
C MET A 439 -11.87 31.61 -37.15
N ALA A 440 -12.68 32.09 -38.10
CA ALA A 440 -12.76 31.44 -39.41
C ALA A 440 -11.54 31.88 -40.23
N ASP A 441 -11.09 31.00 -41.13
CA ASP A 441 -10.10 31.22 -42.19
C ASP A 441 -8.68 31.69 -41.79
N SER A 442 -7.73 30.76 -41.80
CA SER A 442 -6.50 30.90 -42.62
C SER A 442 -5.63 29.65 -42.62
N HIS A 443 -5.43 29.06 -43.81
CA HIS A 443 -4.22 28.32 -44.15
C HIS A 443 -3.06 29.31 -44.35
N CYS A 444 -1.85 29.01 -43.87
CA CYS A 444 -0.64 28.97 -44.72
C CYS A 444 0.59 28.36 -44.00
N GLU A 445 1.63 28.09 -44.78
CA GLU A 445 2.87 27.42 -44.38
C GLU A 445 3.95 28.35 -43.80
N ALA A 446 4.96 27.72 -43.20
CA ALA A 446 6.39 28.05 -43.11
C ALA A 446 6.93 29.46 -43.45
N ILE A 447 7.95 29.91 -42.69
CA ILE A 447 9.33 30.09 -43.19
C ILE A 447 10.34 30.39 -42.04
N LYS A 448 11.60 29.98 -42.24
CA LYS A 448 12.76 30.26 -41.38
C LYS A 448 13.34 31.67 -41.64
N THR A 449 13.84 32.37 -40.63
CA THR A 449 15.16 33.06 -40.74
C THR A 449 15.80 33.31 -39.37
N LEU A 450 17.15 33.30 -39.31
CA LEU A 450 17.94 33.82 -38.20
C LEU A 450 18.25 35.32 -38.41
N ALA A 451 18.45 36.06 -37.33
CA ALA A 451 19.46 37.11 -37.24
C ALA A 451 19.83 37.36 -35.77
N ASN A 452 21.12 37.62 -35.51
CA ASN A 452 21.62 38.08 -34.20
C ASN A 452 21.28 39.57 -34.01
N ASP A 453 21.22 40.08 -32.77
CA ASP A 453 22.38 40.80 -32.24
C ASP A 453 22.31 41.15 -30.73
N SER A 454 23.50 41.52 -30.24
CA SER A 454 24.00 41.79 -28.88
C SER A 454 23.23 42.70 -27.88
N ASP A 455 23.40 42.32 -26.60
CA ASP A 455 23.32 43.05 -25.30
C ASP A 455 24.00 44.47 -25.23
N PRO A 456 23.99 45.24 -24.09
CA PRO A 456 23.06 45.28 -22.91
C PRO A 456 22.78 46.69 -22.27
N CYS A 457 21.58 46.91 -21.69
CA CYS A 457 21.27 47.75 -20.49
C CYS A 457 21.75 49.25 -20.43
N PRO A 458 21.65 50.03 -19.31
CA PRO A 458 20.79 49.99 -18.08
C PRO A 458 20.05 51.36 -17.79
N VAL A 459 19.60 51.57 -16.52
CA VAL A 459 19.50 52.87 -15.77
C VAL A 459 18.13 53.61 -15.64
N THR A 460 17.42 53.35 -14.51
CA THR A 460 16.80 54.30 -13.50
C THR A 460 15.75 55.38 -13.92
N VAL A 461 14.88 56.00 -13.08
CA VAL A 461 14.46 55.92 -11.65
C VAL A 461 13.11 56.68 -11.46
N ASP A 462 12.48 56.56 -10.28
CA ASP A 462 11.30 57.29 -9.74
C ASP A 462 9.89 56.91 -10.27
N GLY A 463 8.83 56.88 -9.44
CA GLY A 463 8.75 57.19 -8.00
C GLY A 463 7.47 56.72 -7.28
N LYS A 464 7.42 56.99 -5.97
CA LYS A 464 6.34 56.75 -4.96
C LYS A 464 4.91 57.18 -5.41
N ALA A 465 3.80 56.77 -4.79
CA ALA A 465 3.41 55.67 -3.86
C ALA A 465 1.92 55.82 -3.49
N THR A 466 1.24 54.75 -3.04
CA THR A 466 0.15 54.81 -2.03
C THR A 466 -0.11 53.43 -1.41
N ASN A 467 -0.49 53.39 -0.13
CA ASN A 467 -0.67 52.15 0.64
C ASN A 467 -2.12 51.66 0.66
N VAL A 468 -2.32 50.34 0.77
CA VAL A 468 -3.44 49.74 1.51
C VAL A 468 -2.86 48.66 2.44
N VAL A 469 -3.37 48.60 3.67
CA VAL A 469 -2.86 47.77 4.77
C VAL A 469 -3.73 46.53 4.95
N GLU A 470 -3.13 45.36 5.15
CA GLU A 470 -3.78 44.22 5.81
C GLU A 470 -2.87 43.65 6.91
N ASP A 471 -3.48 43.41 8.07
CA ASP A 471 -2.80 43.11 9.33
C ASP A 471 -2.44 41.63 9.48
N SER A 472 -1.28 41.32 10.07
CA SER A 472 -0.89 39.92 10.36
C SER A 472 -0.26 39.78 11.74
N SER A 473 -1.11 39.45 12.73
CA SER A 473 -0.74 39.28 14.12
C SER A 473 0.28 38.14 14.31
N THR A 474 1.54 38.49 14.61
CA THR A 474 2.61 37.53 14.87
C THR A 474 3.15 37.69 16.30
N THR A 475 2.72 36.83 17.23
CA THR A 475 3.22 36.86 18.61
C THR A 475 4.66 36.34 18.71
N THR A 476 5.54 37.19 19.24
CA THR A 476 6.95 36.89 19.52
C THR A 476 7.13 36.20 20.87
N VAL A 477 8.12 35.30 20.96
CA VAL A 477 8.68 34.81 22.23
C VAL A 477 10.18 35.03 22.15
N VAL A 478 10.74 35.75 23.13
CA VAL A 478 12.16 36.02 23.24
C VAL A 478 12.74 35.15 24.35
N GLN A 479 13.76 34.36 24.01
CA GLN A 479 14.75 33.89 24.97
C GLN A 479 16.11 34.48 24.58
N SER A 480 16.70 35.18 25.54
CA SER A 480 18.01 35.81 25.43
C SER A 480 19.09 34.83 25.85
N ASP A 481 20.13 34.67 25.03
CA ASP A 481 21.48 34.51 25.56
C ASP A 481 22.54 34.99 24.58
N LYS A 482 23.69 35.36 25.13
CA LYS A 482 24.80 36.03 24.43
C LYS A 482 25.80 35.01 23.89
N ASN A 483 25.87 34.86 22.57
CA ASN A 483 27.13 34.92 21.81
C ASN A 483 26.87 34.86 20.29
N GLN A 484 27.90 35.24 19.53
CA GLN A 484 27.83 35.46 18.08
C GLN A 484 27.66 34.15 17.30
N GLU A 485 26.56 34.02 16.55
CA GLU A 485 26.53 33.36 15.24
C GLU A 485 25.24 33.72 14.49
N SER A 486 25.26 33.64 13.16
CA SER A 486 24.22 34.19 12.28
C SER A 486 22.87 33.45 12.39
N LYS A 487 21.90 34.05 13.07
CA LYS A 487 20.54 33.50 13.25
C LYS A 487 19.74 33.49 11.94
N ARG A 488 19.71 32.36 11.23
CA ARG A 488 18.82 32.13 10.08
C ARG A 488 17.37 31.99 10.55
N TYR A 489 16.53 32.98 10.26
CA TYR A 489 15.10 32.93 10.54
C TYR A 489 14.41 31.83 9.73
N VAL A 490 13.64 30.97 10.41
CA VAL A 490 12.89 29.85 9.82
C VAL A 490 11.41 30.01 10.19
N SER A 491 10.54 30.13 9.19
CA SER A 491 9.12 30.43 9.44
C SER A 491 8.38 29.26 10.11
N LYS A 492 7.27 29.55 10.82
CA LYS A 492 6.35 28.51 11.33
C LYS A 492 5.75 27.63 10.21
N ALA A 493 5.84 28.03 8.94
CA ALA A 493 5.48 27.19 7.79
C ALA A 493 6.61 26.22 7.42
N GLU A 494 7.86 26.70 7.40
CA GLU A 494 9.05 25.87 7.14
C GLU A 494 9.26 24.83 8.26
N LEU A 495 9.00 25.19 9.53
CA LEU A 495 9.02 24.25 10.65
C LEU A 495 7.99 23.12 10.47
N ARG A 496 6.76 23.45 10.05
CA ARG A 496 5.69 22.47 9.73
C ARG A 496 6.04 21.61 8.51
N LYS A 497 6.76 22.16 7.53
CA LYS A 497 7.24 21.46 6.32
C LYS A 497 8.35 20.46 6.68
N ASN A 498 9.25 20.81 7.60
CA ASN A 498 10.27 19.90 8.14
C ASN A 498 9.67 18.82 9.06
N LEU A 499 8.66 19.15 9.88
CA LEU A 499 7.92 18.14 10.66
C LEU A 499 7.21 17.11 9.75
N ARG A 500 6.65 17.56 8.61
CA ARG A 500 6.07 16.67 7.58
C ARG A 500 7.12 15.81 6.88
N ARG A 501 8.33 16.33 6.61
CA ARG A 501 9.47 15.52 6.12
C ARG A 501 9.86 14.43 7.11
N MET A 502 9.93 14.74 8.41
CA MET A 502 10.27 13.75 9.44
C MET A 502 9.17 12.69 9.64
N LYS A 503 7.87 13.05 9.55
CA LYS A 503 6.77 12.10 9.76
C LYS A 503 6.56 11.10 8.62
N ASN A 504 7.03 11.40 7.41
CA ASN A 504 6.90 10.52 6.23
C ASN A 504 8.16 9.67 5.96
N GLY A 505 9.19 9.79 6.81
CA GLY A 505 10.50 9.20 6.56
C GLY A 505 11.24 9.86 5.38
N PRO A 506 12.52 9.49 5.18
CA PRO A 506 13.25 9.84 3.95
C PRO A 506 12.64 9.10 2.77
N GLY A 507 11.73 9.74 2.05
CA GLY A 507 11.31 9.27 0.72
C GLY A 507 12.53 9.14 -0.20
N ARG A 508 12.59 8.05 -0.97
CA ARG A 508 13.69 7.65 -1.87
C ARG A 508 13.98 8.77 -2.89
N SER A 509 14.81 9.76 -2.54
CA SER A 509 15.01 10.98 -3.33
C SER A 509 16.42 11.57 -3.17
N ASN A 510 17.42 10.87 -3.71
CA ASN A 510 18.75 11.45 -3.99
C ASN A 510 18.79 12.04 -5.42
N TYR A 511 17.79 12.84 -5.78
CA TYR A 511 17.79 13.59 -7.04
C TYR A 511 17.41 15.05 -6.81
N SER A 512 18.18 15.93 -7.46
CA SER A 512 17.96 17.37 -7.56
C SER A 512 16.54 17.67 -8.05
N GLY A 513 15.87 18.66 -7.47
CA GLY A 513 14.45 18.91 -7.70
C GLY A 513 14.10 19.36 -9.12
N GLY A 514 13.88 18.39 -10.02
CA GLY A 514 13.36 18.63 -11.36
C GLY A 514 11.98 19.29 -11.33
N ARG A 515 11.72 20.22 -12.26
CA ARG A 515 10.37 20.77 -12.45
C ARG A 515 9.53 19.75 -13.20
N VAL A 516 8.53 19.17 -12.53
CA VAL A 516 7.46 18.43 -13.20
C VAL A 516 6.51 19.41 -13.88
N GLU A 517 6.16 19.11 -15.14
CA GLU A 517 5.20 19.90 -15.90
C GLU A 517 3.80 19.89 -15.26
N LYS A 518 3.14 21.05 -15.32
CA LYS A 518 1.76 21.22 -14.87
C LYS A 518 0.90 21.51 -16.10
N SER A 519 -0.05 20.63 -16.38
CA SER A 519 -1.09 20.89 -17.37
C SER A 519 -2.25 21.68 -16.75
N LYS A 520 -2.98 22.46 -17.56
CA LYS A 520 -4.26 23.10 -17.20
C LYS A 520 -5.48 22.16 -17.37
N GLY A 521 -5.24 20.92 -17.79
CA GLY A 521 -6.25 20.00 -18.31
C GLY A 521 -6.11 19.80 -19.81
N PHE A 522 -6.92 18.90 -20.37
CA PHE A 522 -6.97 18.56 -21.78
C PHE A 522 -8.39 18.79 -22.32
N LEU A 523 -8.49 19.08 -23.61
CA LEU A 523 -9.79 19.26 -24.27
C LEU A 523 -10.63 17.97 -24.19
N PRO A 524 -11.97 18.07 -24.15
CA PRO A 524 -12.83 16.91 -24.33
C PRO A 524 -12.51 16.15 -25.63
N ASN A 525 -12.83 14.85 -25.67
CA ASN A 525 -12.67 13.99 -26.85
C ASN A 525 -11.23 13.95 -27.45
N SER A 526 -10.19 14.23 -26.66
CA SER A 526 -8.81 14.39 -27.13
C SER A 526 -7.92 13.13 -27.01
N PHE A 527 -8.47 12.01 -26.55
CA PHE A 527 -7.72 10.74 -26.39
C PHE A 527 -8.42 9.57 -27.08
N ASP A 528 -7.64 8.74 -27.76
CA ASP A 528 -8.13 7.53 -28.43
C ASP A 528 -8.55 6.48 -27.40
N ARG A 529 -7.78 6.37 -26.30
CA ARG A 529 -8.12 5.50 -25.17
C ARG A 529 -7.74 6.10 -23.83
N VAL A 530 -8.47 5.71 -22.78
CA VAL A 530 -8.24 6.12 -21.40
C VAL A 530 -8.15 4.91 -20.48
N LEU A 531 -7.01 4.76 -19.79
CA LEU A 531 -6.86 3.90 -18.63
C LEU A 531 -7.15 4.71 -17.35
N LEU A 532 -8.09 4.20 -16.55
CA LEU A 532 -8.39 4.67 -15.21
C LEU A 532 -8.09 3.55 -14.19
N ASP A 533 -6.81 3.43 -13.81
CA ASP A 533 -6.37 2.59 -12.69
C ASP A 533 -6.63 3.33 -11.36
N ALA A 534 -7.88 3.30 -10.90
CA ALA A 534 -8.34 4.26 -9.92
C ALA A 534 -7.81 3.98 -8.50
N PRO A 535 -7.48 5.02 -7.70
CA PRO A 535 -7.15 4.84 -6.30
C PRO A 535 -8.34 4.26 -5.53
N CYS A 536 -8.15 3.06 -4.99
CA CYS A 536 -9.16 2.25 -4.32
C CYS A 536 -8.79 1.94 -2.86
N SER A 537 -9.70 1.28 -2.14
CA SER A 537 -9.46 0.70 -0.81
C SER A 537 -8.35 -0.37 -0.77
N ALA A 538 -7.89 -0.84 -1.94
CA ALA A 538 -6.76 -1.76 -2.10
C ALA A 538 -6.90 -3.09 -1.33
N LEU A 539 -8.14 -3.52 -1.06
CA LEU A 539 -8.44 -4.72 -0.27
C LEU A 539 -7.97 -6.03 -0.93
N GLY A 540 -7.67 -6.00 -2.23
CA GLY A 540 -7.18 -7.17 -2.97
C GLY A 540 -5.68 -7.42 -2.88
N LEU A 541 -4.88 -6.49 -2.34
CA LEU A 541 -3.42 -6.65 -2.27
C LEU A 541 -3.00 -7.84 -1.39
N ARG A 542 -1.94 -8.54 -1.81
CA ARG A 542 -1.38 -9.73 -1.14
C ARG A 542 0.14 -9.61 -0.92
N PRO A 543 0.69 -10.18 0.16
CA PRO A 543 -0.03 -10.58 1.37
C PRO A 543 -0.57 -9.34 2.10
N ARG A 544 -1.64 -9.53 2.87
CA ARG A 544 -2.24 -8.53 3.75
C ARG A 544 -2.36 -9.12 5.14
N LEU A 545 -1.78 -8.50 6.16
CA LEU A 545 -1.82 -9.03 7.54
C LEU A 545 -2.88 -8.36 8.42
N PHE A 546 -3.60 -7.36 7.89
CA PHE A 546 -4.66 -6.65 8.59
C PHE A 546 -5.68 -6.02 7.61
N ALA A 547 -6.96 -5.99 7.98
CA ALA A 547 -8.04 -5.45 7.14
C ALA A 547 -9.09 -4.59 7.88
N GLY A 548 -8.95 -4.39 9.19
CA GLY A 548 -9.94 -3.69 10.01
C GLY A 548 -9.97 -2.16 9.86
N GLU A 549 -9.03 -1.59 9.10
CA GLU A 549 -8.93 -0.14 8.83
C GLU A 549 -10.11 0.42 8.01
N GLU A 550 -10.76 -0.42 7.19
CA GLU A 550 -11.89 0.00 6.35
C GLU A 550 -13.26 -0.14 7.04
N THR A 551 -14.18 0.74 6.67
CA THR A 551 -15.58 0.79 7.13
C THR A 551 -16.51 0.92 5.93
N LEU A 552 -17.80 0.58 6.05
CA LEU A 552 -18.76 0.78 4.95
C LEU A 552 -18.82 2.25 4.46
N VAL A 553 -18.55 3.21 5.35
CA VAL A 553 -18.50 4.65 5.01
C VAL A 553 -17.25 5.01 4.21
N SER A 554 -16.08 4.47 4.53
CA SER A 554 -14.85 4.70 3.76
C SER A 554 -14.92 4.00 2.39
N LEU A 555 -15.37 2.75 2.34
CA LEU A 555 -15.61 2.00 1.10
C LEU A 555 -16.55 2.74 0.14
N LYS A 556 -17.70 3.23 0.63
CA LYS A 556 -18.63 4.06 -0.16
C LYS A 556 -18.02 5.41 -0.58
N THR A 557 -17.11 5.95 0.21
CA THR A 557 -16.39 7.19 -0.13
C THR A 557 -15.39 6.98 -1.26
N HIS A 558 -14.68 5.85 -1.29
CA HIS A 558 -13.81 5.46 -2.41
C HIS A 558 -14.61 5.30 -3.71
N ALA A 559 -15.70 4.52 -3.69
CA ALA A 559 -16.59 4.34 -4.83
C ALA A 559 -17.09 5.68 -5.41
N ARG A 560 -17.56 6.59 -4.55
CA ARG A 560 -18.03 7.92 -4.96
C ARG A 560 -16.91 8.80 -5.54
N TYR A 561 -15.67 8.65 -5.07
CA TYR A 561 -14.52 9.37 -5.63
C TYR A 561 -14.14 8.82 -7.01
N GLN A 562 -14.21 7.50 -7.20
CA GLN A 562 -13.95 6.82 -8.46
C GLN A 562 -14.95 7.20 -9.56
N ARG A 563 -16.25 7.25 -9.25
CA ARG A 563 -17.29 7.73 -10.20
C ARG A 563 -16.93 9.11 -10.76
N LYS A 564 -16.51 10.05 -9.92
CA LYS A 564 -16.09 11.39 -10.36
C LYS A 564 -14.84 11.41 -11.26
N MET A 565 -13.93 10.44 -11.12
CA MET A 565 -12.79 10.29 -12.03
C MET A 565 -13.23 9.63 -13.34
N PHE A 566 -14.15 8.67 -13.28
CA PHE A 566 -14.75 8.04 -14.46
C PHE A 566 -15.51 9.08 -15.31
N ASP A 567 -16.25 10.01 -14.69
CA ASP A 567 -16.90 11.14 -15.36
C ASP A 567 -15.93 12.04 -16.14
N GLN A 568 -14.67 12.12 -15.71
CA GLN A 568 -13.61 12.83 -16.45
C GLN A 568 -13.04 11.96 -17.57
N ALA A 569 -12.86 10.65 -17.35
CA ALA A 569 -12.44 9.71 -18.41
C ALA A 569 -13.41 9.74 -19.60
N VAL A 570 -14.72 9.68 -19.33
CA VAL A 570 -15.81 9.73 -20.32
C VAL A 570 -15.82 11.03 -21.14
N LYS A 571 -15.39 12.16 -20.54
CA LYS A 571 -15.27 13.44 -21.25
C LYS A 571 -14.02 13.54 -22.11
N LEU A 572 -12.93 12.86 -21.73
CA LEU A 572 -11.63 12.95 -22.40
C LEU A 572 -11.46 11.96 -23.56
N VAL A 573 -12.07 10.78 -23.47
CA VAL A 573 -12.07 9.78 -24.56
C VAL A 573 -12.92 10.28 -25.74
N ARG A 574 -12.46 10.09 -26.98
CA ARG A 574 -13.24 10.41 -28.19
C ARG A 574 -14.41 9.43 -28.43
N PRO A 575 -15.44 9.81 -29.22
CA PRO A 575 -16.32 8.84 -29.87
C PRO A 575 -15.53 7.78 -30.65
N GLY A 576 -15.97 6.52 -30.61
CA GLY A 576 -15.22 5.37 -31.13
C GLY A 576 -14.00 4.96 -30.30
N GLY A 577 -13.71 5.64 -29.19
CA GLY A 577 -12.60 5.33 -28.29
C GLY A 577 -12.90 4.23 -27.26
N VAL A 578 -11.92 3.95 -26.41
CA VAL A 578 -11.99 2.89 -25.38
C VAL A 578 -11.67 3.46 -23.99
N ILE A 579 -12.43 3.04 -22.96
CA ILE A 579 -12.04 3.21 -21.56
C ILE A 579 -11.75 1.84 -20.95
N VAL A 580 -10.62 1.70 -20.26
CA VAL A 580 -10.40 0.59 -19.30
C VAL A 580 -10.39 1.15 -17.89
N TYR A 581 -11.29 0.62 -17.06
CA TYR A 581 -11.31 0.86 -15.62
C TYR A 581 -10.68 -0.33 -14.89
N SER A 582 -9.76 -0.08 -13.96
CA SER A 582 -9.19 -1.13 -13.12
C SER A 582 -8.98 -0.72 -11.66
N THR A 583 -9.06 -1.69 -10.76
CA THR A 583 -8.75 -1.52 -9.32
C THR A 583 -8.02 -2.73 -8.76
N CYS A 584 -7.26 -2.54 -7.68
CA CYS A 584 -6.71 -3.62 -6.84
C CYS A 584 -7.53 -3.86 -5.56
N THR A 585 -8.86 -3.70 -5.64
CA THR A 585 -9.77 -3.99 -4.53
C THR A 585 -10.73 -5.12 -4.87
N ILE A 586 -11.14 -5.86 -3.84
CA ILE A 586 -12.25 -6.80 -3.94
C ILE A 586 -13.62 -6.09 -3.85
N ASN A 587 -13.68 -4.85 -3.36
CA ASN A 587 -14.95 -4.18 -3.05
C ASN A 587 -15.94 -4.05 -4.25
N PRO A 588 -17.13 -4.69 -4.19
CA PRO A 588 -18.14 -4.58 -5.25
C PRO A 588 -18.62 -3.15 -5.52
N GLY A 589 -18.71 -2.32 -4.47
CA GLY A 589 -19.14 -0.91 -4.59
C GLY A 589 -18.18 -0.04 -5.40
N GLU A 590 -16.89 -0.40 -5.44
CA GLU A 590 -15.85 0.25 -6.24
C GLU A 590 -15.72 -0.36 -7.65
N ASN A 591 -16.33 -1.52 -7.89
CA ASN A 591 -16.14 -2.34 -9.08
C ASN A 591 -17.44 -2.46 -9.88
N GLU A 592 -18.24 -3.49 -9.61
CA GLU A 592 -19.52 -3.76 -10.27
C GLU A 592 -20.51 -2.59 -10.17
N ALA A 593 -20.61 -1.95 -9.00
CA ALA A 593 -21.50 -0.80 -8.82
C ALA A 593 -21.02 0.48 -9.57
N LEU A 594 -19.75 0.55 -9.97
CA LEU A 594 -19.25 1.61 -10.85
C LEU A 594 -19.59 1.30 -12.32
N VAL A 595 -19.49 0.05 -12.74
CA VAL A 595 -19.92 -0.39 -14.08
C VAL A 595 -21.42 -0.16 -14.28
N ARG A 596 -22.23 -0.57 -13.29
CA ARG A 596 -23.69 -0.32 -13.27
C ARG A 596 -24.01 1.18 -13.35
N TYR A 597 -23.27 2.00 -12.59
CA TYR A 597 -23.38 3.46 -12.68
C TYR A 597 -23.03 4.01 -14.07
N ALA A 598 -21.96 3.52 -14.69
CA ALA A 598 -21.51 3.96 -16.02
C ALA A 598 -22.57 3.67 -17.10
N LEU A 599 -23.06 2.42 -17.18
CA LEU A 599 -24.10 2.00 -18.13
C LEU A 599 -25.47 2.63 -17.84
N GLY A 600 -25.75 2.91 -16.55
CA GLY A 600 -26.92 3.67 -16.12
C GLY A 600 -26.89 5.12 -16.63
N THR A 601 -25.74 5.79 -16.51
CA THR A 601 -25.58 7.23 -16.75
C THR A 601 -25.29 7.59 -18.20
N TYR A 602 -24.43 6.83 -18.88
CA TYR A 602 -23.91 7.17 -20.21
C TYR A 602 -24.40 6.15 -21.23
N LYS A 603 -25.47 6.48 -21.97
CA LYS A 603 -26.12 5.53 -22.91
C LYS A 603 -25.28 5.16 -24.12
N PHE A 604 -24.30 5.99 -24.47
CA PHE A 604 -23.30 5.71 -25.50
C PHE A 604 -22.16 4.80 -25.02
N LEU A 605 -22.11 4.38 -23.75
CA LEU A 605 -21.15 3.39 -23.28
C LEU A 605 -21.74 1.99 -23.32
N SER A 606 -20.98 1.04 -23.86
CA SER A 606 -21.26 -0.39 -23.78
C SER A 606 -20.06 -1.15 -23.22
N LEU A 607 -20.30 -2.26 -22.51
CA LEU A 607 -19.22 -3.16 -22.13
C LEU A 607 -18.68 -3.89 -23.37
N ALA A 608 -17.37 -4.00 -23.46
CA ALA A 608 -16.68 -4.67 -24.55
C ALA A 608 -16.04 -5.98 -24.08
N SER A 609 -15.91 -6.95 -24.99
CA SER A 609 -15.14 -8.16 -24.74
C SER A 609 -13.67 -7.83 -24.47
N GLN A 610 -13.04 -8.65 -23.63
CA GLN A 610 -11.68 -8.42 -23.15
C GLN A 610 -10.76 -9.54 -23.62
N HIS A 611 -9.61 -9.16 -24.20
CA HIS A 611 -8.52 -10.05 -24.51
C HIS A 611 -7.23 -9.49 -23.88
N PRO A 612 -6.44 -10.29 -23.15
CA PRO A 612 -6.71 -11.68 -22.76
C PRO A 612 -7.80 -11.77 -21.67
N LYS A 613 -8.53 -12.88 -21.64
CA LYS A 613 -9.48 -13.24 -20.57
C LYS A 613 -8.81 -14.25 -19.64
N VAL A 614 -8.44 -13.80 -18.45
CA VAL A 614 -7.73 -14.57 -17.40
C VAL A 614 -8.51 -14.56 -16.08
N GLY A 615 -9.16 -13.44 -15.75
CA GLY A 615 -10.02 -13.32 -14.58
C GLY A 615 -11.39 -13.97 -14.80
N GLY A 616 -12.04 -14.37 -13.71
CA GLY A 616 -13.42 -14.87 -13.73
C GLY A 616 -14.45 -13.76 -13.96
N PRO A 617 -15.75 -14.10 -13.99
CA PRO A 617 -16.83 -13.13 -14.14
C PRO A 617 -16.96 -12.21 -12.92
N GLY A 618 -17.65 -11.08 -13.13
CA GLY A 618 -18.04 -10.15 -12.07
C GLY A 618 -19.15 -10.69 -11.16
N ILE A 619 -19.50 -9.91 -10.14
CA ILE A 619 -20.58 -10.25 -9.19
C ILE A 619 -21.94 -9.77 -9.73
N VAL A 620 -22.94 -10.64 -9.63
CA VAL A 620 -24.32 -10.39 -10.08
C VAL A 620 -25.21 -10.02 -8.89
N GLY A 621 -26.21 -9.17 -9.10
CA GLY A 621 -27.28 -8.91 -8.13
C GLY A 621 -27.21 -7.55 -7.43
N SER A 622 -27.52 -7.51 -6.14
CA SER A 622 -27.54 -6.26 -5.35
C SER A 622 -27.40 -6.52 -3.85
N CYS A 623 -27.11 -5.46 -3.07
CA CYS A 623 -27.00 -5.51 -1.61
C CYS A 623 -27.71 -4.31 -0.95
N GLU A 624 -28.51 -4.56 0.08
CA GLU A 624 -29.10 -3.52 0.94
C GLU A 624 -28.12 -3.14 2.07
N LEU A 625 -27.78 -1.86 2.16
CA LEU A 625 -26.85 -1.31 3.16
C LEU A 625 -27.52 -0.28 4.07
N PHE A 626 -26.88 0.00 5.21
CA PHE A 626 -27.27 1.04 6.18
C PHE A 626 -28.76 0.93 6.58
N ASN A 627 -29.15 -0.22 7.15
CA ASN A 627 -30.53 -0.53 7.55
C ASN A 627 -31.54 -0.30 6.41
N LYS A 628 -31.21 -0.80 5.21
CA LYS A 628 -32.04 -0.71 3.98
C LYS A 628 -32.27 0.70 3.44
N THR A 629 -31.48 1.70 3.86
CA THR A 629 -31.58 3.08 3.34
C THR A 629 -30.83 3.30 2.02
N TYR A 630 -30.04 2.32 1.57
CA TYR A 630 -29.31 2.38 0.31
C TYR A 630 -29.16 0.98 -0.30
N THR A 631 -29.71 0.78 -1.48
CA THR A 631 -29.48 -0.43 -2.28
C THR A 631 -28.33 -0.18 -3.25
N GLU A 632 -27.37 -1.10 -3.28
CA GLU A 632 -26.28 -1.10 -4.25
C GLU A 632 -26.54 -2.17 -5.31
N GLU A 633 -26.80 -1.73 -6.54
CA GLU A 633 -26.90 -2.61 -7.71
C GLU A 633 -25.51 -2.97 -8.26
N TRP A 634 -25.34 -4.23 -8.66
CA TRP A 634 -24.17 -4.76 -9.35
C TRP A 634 -24.53 -5.11 -10.80
N LEU A 635 -24.02 -6.23 -11.33
CA LEU A 635 -24.19 -6.61 -12.74
C LEU A 635 -25.38 -7.55 -12.96
N THR A 636 -25.84 -7.62 -14.19
CA THR A 636 -26.56 -8.77 -14.76
C THR A 636 -25.59 -9.89 -15.13
N GLU A 637 -26.09 -11.11 -15.36
CA GLU A 637 -25.27 -12.27 -15.77
C GLU A 637 -24.46 -12.00 -17.05
N HIS A 638 -25.06 -11.35 -18.04
CA HIS A 638 -24.38 -11.01 -19.29
C HIS A 638 -23.27 -9.97 -19.10
N GLU A 639 -23.53 -8.92 -18.32
CA GLU A 639 -22.51 -7.90 -18.00
C GLU A 639 -21.35 -8.48 -17.15
N ALA A 640 -21.66 -9.44 -16.27
CA ALA A 640 -20.65 -10.13 -15.44
C ALA A 640 -19.63 -10.91 -16.27
N GLU A 641 -20.02 -11.51 -17.39
CA GLU A 641 -19.10 -12.19 -18.31
C GLU A 641 -18.24 -11.24 -19.16
N LEU A 642 -18.62 -9.97 -19.30
CA LEU A 642 -17.84 -8.96 -20.03
C LEU A 642 -16.77 -8.27 -19.17
N VAL A 643 -16.88 -8.33 -17.83
CA VAL A 643 -15.83 -7.84 -16.91
C VAL A 643 -14.85 -8.96 -16.52
N GLN A 644 -13.73 -8.61 -15.90
CA GLN A 644 -12.79 -9.58 -15.33
C GLN A 644 -12.57 -9.28 -13.84
N ARG A 645 -12.85 -10.27 -13.00
CA ARG A 645 -12.55 -10.25 -11.57
C ARG A 645 -11.52 -11.33 -11.26
N PHE A 646 -10.41 -10.90 -10.69
CA PHE A 646 -9.36 -11.78 -10.19
C PHE A 646 -9.64 -12.07 -8.73
N ASP A 647 -9.83 -13.35 -8.42
CA ASP A 647 -10.13 -13.81 -7.08
C ASP A 647 -8.85 -14.33 -6.40
N PRO A 648 -8.46 -13.83 -5.21
CA PRO A 648 -7.34 -14.33 -4.43
C PRO A 648 -7.35 -15.85 -4.22
N SER A 649 -8.53 -16.44 -4.07
CA SER A 649 -8.74 -17.87 -3.81
C SER A 649 -8.88 -18.74 -5.08
N SER A 650 -8.79 -18.13 -6.27
CA SER A 650 -8.79 -18.89 -7.53
C SER A 650 -7.45 -19.61 -7.78
N PRO A 651 -7.43 -20.66 -8.62
CA PRO A 651 -6.20 -21.36 -9.01
C PRO A 651 -5.16 -20.48 -9.73
N VAL A 652 -5.53 -19.28 -10.21
CA VAL A 652 -4.61 -18.30 -10.82
C VAL A 652 -3.71 -17.63 -9.75
N ASP A 653 -4.08 -17.74 -8.47
CA ASP A 653 -3.30 -17.31 -7.30
C ASP A 653 -2.76 -15.85 -7.38
N THR A 654 -3.58 -14.93 -7.87
CA THR A 654 -3.25 -13.50 -8.01
C THR A 654 -3.69 -12.66 -6.81
N ILE A 655 -3.34 -11.37 -6.82
CA ILE A 655 -4.05 -10.36 -6.02
C ILE A 655 -5.54 -10.27 -6.42
N GLY A 656 -6.37 -9.77 -5.51
CA GLY A 656 -7.72 -9.34 -5.82
C GLY A 656 -7.68 -8.12 -6.73
N PHE A 657 -8.33 -8.21 -7.89
CA PHE A 657 -8.26 -7.18 -8.92
C PHE A 657 -9.54 -7.18 -9.77
N PHE A 658 -9.84 -6.05 -10.41
CA PHE A 658 -11.00 -5.90 -11.28
C PHE A 658 -10.65 -5.12 -12.55
N ILE A 659 -11.24 -5.50 -13.68
CA ILE A 659 -11.06 -4.85 -14.99
C ILE A 659 -12.40 -4.80 -15.73
N ALA A 660 -12.80 -3.60 -16.13
CA ALA A 660 -13.93 -3.38 -17.04
C ALA A 660 -13.47 -2.58 -18.27
N LYS A 661 -13.80 -3.07 -19.48
CA LYS A 661 -13.55 -2.38 -20.75
C LYS A 661 -14.87 -1.84 -21.29
N PHE A 662 -14.87 -0.56 -21.66
CA PHE A 662 -16.01 0.11 -22.28
C PHE A 662 -15.62 0.58 -23.69
N SER A 663 -16.52 0.32 -24.65
CA SER A 663 -16.52 0.99 -25.94
C SER A 663 -17.34 2.27 -25.85
N VAL A 664 -16.89 3.33 -26.54
CA VAL A 664 -17.55 4.64 -26.56
C VAL A 664 -18.20 4.81 -27.93
N GLY A 665 -19.52 4.84 -27.98
CA GLY A 665 -20.28 5.17 -29.18
C GLY A 665 -20.26 6.67 -29.49
N GLU A 666 -21.10 7.08 -30.44
CA GLU A 666 -21.36 8.50 -30.70
C GLU A 666 -21.99 9.17 -29.47
N LYS A 667 -21.55 10.40 -29.19
CA LYS A 667 -22.09 11.21 -28.11
C LYS A 667 -23.12 12.15 -28.71
N GLU A 668 -24.39 11.91 -28.40
CA GLU A 668 -25.45 12.89 -28.67
C GLU A 668 -25.20 14.13 -27.79
N ASP A 669 -25.20 15.32 -28.40
CA ASP A 669 -24.92 16.63 -27.77
C ASP A 669 -26.07 17.14 -26.88
#